data_AF-A0A9D1NNC3-F1
#
_entry.id   AF-A0A9D1NNC3-F1
#
_cell.length_a   1.000
_cell.length_b   1.000
_cell.length_c   1.000
_cell.angle_alpha   90.00
_cell.angle_beta   90.00
_cell.angle_gamma   90.00
#
_symmetry.space_group_name_H-M   'P 1'
#
loop_
_entity.id
_entity.type
_entity.pdbx_description
1 polymer ?
#
loop_
_entity_poly.entity_id
_entity_poly.type
_entity_poly.pdbx_seq_one_letter_code
_entity_poly.pdbx_strand_id
1 'polypeptide(L)'
;MAGKKKHGSLIIVESPSKARKIASYVGADTEVMASVGHVRDLPTFRLGVEVSNGFAPHYEVPRDKREVVDSLRKAAAKADTIYLASDPDREGESIAWHLREVLKDVPGERKFYRVRYNEVTKGAVLDALAHPTEIDQRLVDAQQARRIEDRLSGFKLSKLVSQSVRGAKSAGRVQSVALRLIVDRERAVQAFRPTPYWLIGARLSQGQTTFVARLASVDGKAPKFMAYDKEVQGIPDEATADSYREDLTGRNAVVAGIDRKTMTRRPQPPFITSTLQQAAATNLGYSPDQTMRLAQALYEEGHITYMRTDGYTVSASIRGAVEAEIEKLFGRECVPASPNFYGNKVKNAQEAHEPIRPTDVTKPRIEGLEPQQAKLYELIWKRFVASQMAPAKVERTTLTFEPTTPPPTKHAYRLTASAQRVLFKGFLAVWDNKDKARALPQEEGDADRLPLVNVGDVVACDEWLCEGKETQPPARYNEASLVKALEENGIGRPSTYASIIRTLLAREYVKSGRGHVLTPTEMGIATTDYLLQQTPDFVNVEFTAQMEDALDKVAEGALDWEREVADFYAKLTEWLAADPARVTPVMEQLSHVAAWRDPTVGKSGKITWDDRAFYEDMKAQLEAGEPLSKTQLAILTRIAVSYRDQLPGLADAIEMPPVVDAEEVRRLFAALDGRELTAWEQRFCDSVKIQYERKGDLSPKQLVMLKRIAEPGQATDQANPDDARALLDALAAVKDWNEPVTRGKRVYDDRAFVQSLEEQLTARKFLTERQFAALKRLVAGYRAQVPGYVELAAKYGIKEPAKRAAKGAKRTSKKKE
;
A
#
# COMPACT_ATOMS: atom_id res chain seq x y z
N MET A 1 -17.07 59.54 16.35
CA MET A 1 -16.81 58.19 16.91
C MET A 1 -17.66 57.19 16.16
N ALA A 2 -17.07 56.40 15.28
CA ALA A 2 -17.77 55.34 14.56
C ALA A 2 -16.84 54.12 14.44
N GLY A 3 -17.33 52.96 14.87
CA GLY A 3 -16.86 51.65 14.41
C GLY A 3 -15.77 50.95 15.23
N LYS A 4 -16.18 50.16 16.23
CA LYS A 4 -15.57 48.83 16.44
C LYS A 4 -16.70 47.80 16.31
N LYS A 5 -16.77 47.16 15.13
CA LYS A 5 -17.66 46.02 14.88
C LYS A 5 -17.24 44.85 15.77
N LYS A 6 -18.26 44.09 16.18
CA LYS A 6 -18.29 42.98 17.14
C LYS A 6 -17.17 41.93 16.97
N HIS A 7 -16.71 41.47 18.12
CA HIS A 7 -15.96 40.25 18.41
C HIS A 7 -16.46 39.03 17.61
N GLY A 8 -15.65 38.51 16.67
CA GLY A 8 -16.00 37.43 15.74
C GLY A 8 -15.38 36.08 16.12
N SER A 9 -15.96 34.99 15.63
CA SER A 9 -15.40 33.64 15.78
C SER A 9 -14.65 33.20 14.52
N LEU A 10 -13.59 32.40 14.67
CA LEU A 10 -12.88 31.75 13.56
C LEU A 10 -13.03 30.24 13.66
N ILE A 11 -13.57 29.60 12.62
CA ILE A 11 -13.61 28.14 12.48
C ILE A 11 -12.52 27.72 11.50
N ILE A 12 -11.66 26.77 11.88
CA ILE A 12 -10.61 26.21 11.03
C ILE A 12 -10.90 24.73 10.78
N VAL A 13 -10.93 24.34 9.50
CA VAL A 13 -11.11 22.96 9.04
C VAL A 13 -9.98 22.53 8.09
N GLU A 14 -9.87 21.25 7.73
CA GLU A 14 -8.77 20.81 6.86
C GLU A 14 -8.96 21.16 5.39
N SER A 15 -10.18 21.15 4.86
CA SER A 15 -10.41 21.26 3.42
C SER A 15 -11.20 22.52 3.02
N PRO A 16 -10.89 23.12 1.85
CA PRO A 16 -11.66 24.26 1.34
C PRO A 16 -13.14 23.94 1.06
N SER A 17 -13.46 22.71 0.66
CA SER A 17 -14.85 22.28 0.42
C SER A 17 -15.64 22.25 1.72
N LYS A 18 -15.07 21.67 2.78
CA LYS A 18 -15.66 21.66 4.12
C LYS A 18 -15.84 23.08 4.66
N ALA A 19 -14.85 23.96 4.45
CA ALA A 19 -14.94 25.36 4.85
C ALA A 19 -16.12 26.08 4.19
N ARG A 20 -16.29 25.92 2.86
CA ARG A 20 -17.44 26.49 2.14
C ARG A 20 -18.77 25.92 2.62
N LYS A 21 -18.84 24.62 2.91
CA LYS A 21 -20.06 23.96 3.41
C LYS A 21 -20.45 24.49 4.78
N ILE A 22 -19.51 24.53 5.73
CA ILE A 22 -19.75 25.01 7.10
C ILE A 22 -20.06 26.51 7.11
N ALA A 23 -19.40 27.30 6.25
CA ALA A 23 -19.72 28.73 6.09
C ALA A 23 -21.19 28.96 5.70
N SER A 24 -21.82 28.02 4.97
CA SER A 24 -23.26 28.12 4.65
C SER A 24 -24.20 27.83 5.83
N TYR A 25 -23.68 27.27 6.92
CA TYR A 25 -24.45 26.92 8.12
C TYR A 25 -24.36 27.97 9.23
N VAL A 26 -23.24 28.70 9.29
CA VAL A 26 -22.93 29.68 10.33
C VAL A 26 -23.27 31.11 9.89
N GLY A 27 -23.43 32.01 10.86
CA GLY A 27 -23.78 33.41 10.60
C GLY A 27 -22.60 34.25 10.10
N ALA A 28 -22.90 35.47 9.64
CA ALA A 28 -21.90 36.41 9.08
C ALA A 28 -20.84 36.90 10.09
N ASP A 29 -21.06 36.68 11.39
CA ASP A 29 -20.12 37.01 12.47
C ASP A 29 -19.04 35.93 12.69
N THR A 30 -19.03 34.85 11.89
CA THR A 30 -18.08 33.74 11.98
C THR A 30 -17.32 33.56 10.67
N GLU A 31 -15.99 33.71 10.70
CA GLU A 31 -15.10 33.41 9.58
C GLU A 31 -14.76 31.91 9.56
N VAL A 32 -14.77 31.28 8.38
CA VAL A 32 -14.44 29.85 8.22
C VAL A 32 -13.27 29.71 7.24
N MET A 33 -12.17 29.11 7.69
CA MET A 33 -10.94 28.95 6.91
C MET A 33 -10.49 27.48 6.82
N ALA A 34 -9.66 27.18 5.82
CA ALA A 34 -9.07 25.86 5.63
C ALA A 34 -7.56 25.85 5.89
N SER A 35 -7.06 24.85 6.62
CA SER A 35 -5.63 24.61 6.85
C SER A 35 -4.94 23.84 5.70
N VAL A 36 -5.74 23.21 4.84
CA VAL A 36 -5.28 22.35 3.74
C VAL A 36 -4.48 21.14 4.28
N GLY A 37 -4.92 20.56 5.40
CA GLY A 37 -4.24 19.47 6.12
C GLY A 37 -3.27 19.95 7.21
N HIS A 38 -2.20 19.20 7.48
CA HIS A 38 -1.19 19.55 8.48
C HIS A 38 -0.48 20.87 8.16
N VAL A 39 -0.27 21.69 9.19
CA VAL A 39 0.45 22.99 9.11
C VAL A 39 1.88 22.93 9.64
N ARG A 40 2.23 21.87 10.37
CA ARG A 40 3.58 21.56 10.85
C ARG A 40 3.90 20.10 10.58
N ASP A 41 5.17 19.77 10.42
CA ASP A 41 5.68 18.40 10.33
C ASP A 41 7.15 18.35 10.80
N LEU A 42 7.67 17.13 10.97
CA LEU A 42 9.09 16.90 11.22
C LEU A 42 9.92 17.29 9.98
N PRO A 43 11.12 17.88 10.15
CA PRO A 43 11.99 18.30 9.06
C PRO A 43 12.24 17.20 8.01
N THR A 44 12.34 17.58 6.74
CA THR A 44 12.45 16.62 5.64
C THR A 44 13.80 15.88 5.60
N PHE A 45 14.90 16.56 5.94
CA PHE A 45 16.27 16.07 5.66
C PHE A 45 17.06 15.65 6.91
N ARG A 46 16.50 15.85 8.10
CA ARG A 46 17.13 15.55 9.39
C ARG A 46 16.14 14.82 10.28
N LEU A 47 16.63 14.04 11.24
CA LEU A 47 15.78 13.15 12.05
C LEU A 47 14.61 13.91 12.67
N GLY A 48 14.89 15.07 13.28
CA GLY A 48 13.87 15.94 13.86
C GLY A 48 13.29 15.42 15.18
N VAL A 49 13.97 14.46 15.82
CA VAL A 49 13.57 13.83 17.09
C VAL A 49 14.80 13.80 17.99
N GLU A 50 14.70 14.33 19.20
CA GLU A 50 15.76 14.29 20.22
C GLU A 50 15.67 13.00 21.05
N VAL A 51 16.39 11.96 20.63
CA VAL A 51 16.35 10.64 21.29
C VAL A 51 16.80 10.71 22.76
N SER A 52 17.75 11.58 23.10
CA SER A 52 18.28 11.74 24.46
C SER A 52 17.36 12.50 25.42
N ASN A 53 16.28 13.09 24.92
CA ASN A 53 15.40 14.00 25.66
C ASN A 53 13.93 13.59 25.45
N GLY A 54 13.56 12.40 25.93
CA GLY A 54 12.18 11.91 25.87
C GLY A 54 11.59 11.82 24.46
N PHE A 55 12.45 11.67 23.43
CA PHE A 55 12.04 11.67 22.02
C PHE A 55 11.33 12.96 21.58
N ALA A 56 11.67 14.12 22.17
CA ALA A 56 11.06 15.40 21.86
C ALA A 56 11.11 15.71 20.34
N PRO A 57 9.95 15.93 19.67
CA PRO A 57 9.92 16.24 18.25
C PRO A 57 10.17 17.72 17.98
N HIS A 58 10.98 18.01 16.95
CA HIS A 58 11.12 19.35 16.41
C HIS A 58 10.19 19.52 15.22
N TYR A 59 9.05 20.17 15.44
CA TYR A 59 8.12 20.51 14.37
C TYR A 59 8.48 21.83 13.70
N GLU A 60 8.50 21.87 12.36
CA GLU A 60 8.66 23.08 11.56
C GLU A 60 7.46 23.31 10.65
N VAL A 61 7.21 24.57 10.27
CA VAL A 61 6.19 24.91 9.25
C VAL A 61 6.80 24.65 7.87
N PRO A 62 6.28 23.69 7.09
CA PRO A 62 6.77 23.43 5.73
C PRO A 62 6.68 24.67 4.85
N ARG A 63 7.61 24.82 3.89
CA ARG A 63 7.69 26.04 3.06
C ARG A 63 6.39 26.32 2.30
N ASP A 64 5.72 25.28 1.82
CA ASP A 64 4.44 25.34 1.10
C ASP A 64 3.23 25.63 2.01
N LYS A 65 3.41 25.63 3.34
CA LYS A 65 2.37 25.94 4.32
C LYS A 65 2.47 27.33 4.93
N ARG A 66 3.55 28.08 4.67
CA ARG A 66 3.77 29.42 5.25
C ARG A 66 2.65 30.40 4.91
N GLU A 67 2.25 30.49 3.65
CA GLU A 67 1.18 31.40 3.22
C GLU A 67 -0.17 31.08 3.89
N VAL A 68 -0.48 29.80 4.06
CA VAL A 68 -1.69 29.35 4.75
C VAL A 68 -1.62 29.75 6.23
N VAL A 69 -0.49 29.46 6.89
CA VAL A 69 -0.28 29.83 8.30
C VAL A 69 -0.35 31.34 8.51
N ASP A 70 0.25 32.15 7.63
CA ASP A 70 0.20 33.61 7.72
C ASP A 70 -1.23 34.14 7.57
N SER A 71 -2.01 33.53 6.68
CA SER A 71 -3.43 33.87 6.51
C SER A 71 -4.25 33.50 7.74
N LEU A 72 -4.03 32.31 8.32
CA LEU A 72 -4.66 31.88 9.56
C LEU A 72 -4.29 32.78 10.75
N ARG A 73 -3.02 33.21 10.87
CA ARG A 73 -2.58 34.15 11.92
C ARG A 73 -3.30 35.51 11.79
N LYS A 74 -3.48 36.01 10.56
CA LYS A 74 -4.20 37.27 10.31
C LYS A 74 -5.69 37.20 10.66
N ALA A 75 -6.34 36.07 10.39
CA ALA A 75 -7.73 35.86 10.78
C ALA A 75 -7.86 35.66 12.29
N ALA A 76 -6.99 34.83 12.87
CA ALA A 76 -6.92 34.63 14.32
C ALA A 76 -6.73 35.97 15.04
N ALA A 77 -5.91 36.88 14.52
CA ALA A 77 -5.69 38.21 15.09
C ALA A 77 -6.99 39.01 15.34
N LYS A 78 -8.05 38.74 14.58
CA LYS A 78 -9.35 39.43 14.62
C LYS A 78 -10.43 38.68 15.40
N ALA A 79 -10.17 37.44 15.80
CA ALA A 79 -11.15 36.57 16.46
C ALA A 79 -10.84 36.40 17.95
N ASP A 80 -11.88 36.40 18.78
CA ASP A 80 -11.77 36.14 20.23
C ASP A 80 -11.87 34.65 20.57
N THR A 81 -12.57 33.91 19.71
CA THR A 81 -12.77 32.46 19.84
C THR A 81 -12.36 31.75 18.57
N ILE A 82 -11.55 30.70 18.70
CA ILE A 82 -11.07 29.86 17.61
C ILE A 82 -11.58 28.44 17.82
N TYR A 83 -12.39 27.97 16.87
CA TYR A 83 -12.88 26.61 16.80
C TYR A 83 -12.04 25.77 15.83
N LEU A 84 -11.46 24.69 16.34
CA LEU A 84 -10.66 23.72 15.62
C LEU A 84 -11.57 22.55 15.25
N ALA A 85 -12.06 22.58 14.00
CA ALA A 85 -13.12 21.72 13.49
C ALA A 85 -12.58 20.67 12.52
N SER A 86 -11.40 20.11 12.84
CA SER A 86 -10.80 18.99 12.13
C SER A 86 -11.60 17.69 12.28
N ASP A 87 -11.31 16.70 11.43
CA ASP A 87 -11.95 15.40 11.41
C ASP A 87 -11.88 14.67 12.76
N PRO A 88 -12.83 13.78 13.07
CA PRO A 88 -12.95 13.14 14.38
C PRO A 88 -12.04 11.90 14.54
N ASP A 89 -10.82 11.94 13.99
CA ASP A 89 -9.82 10.88 14.14
C ASP A 89 -8.52 11.42 14.80
N ARG A 90 -7.59 10.52 15.12
CA ARG A 90 -6.28 10.89 15.71
C ARG A 90 -5.46 11.85 14.83
N GLU A 91 -5.63 11.78 13.50
CA GLU A 91 -4.94 12.69 12.56
C GLU A 91 -5.54 14.09 12.68
N GLY A 92 -6.87 14.21 12.69
CA GLY A 92 -7.58 15.45 12.92
C GLY A 92 -7.29 16.08 14.28
N GLU A 93 -7.13 15.27 15.34
CA GLU A 93 -6.74 15.78 16.66
C GLU A 93 -5.33 16.38 16.66
N SER A 94 -4.37 15.69 16.01
CA SER A 94 -3.01 16.21 15.80
C SER A 94 -3.00 17.50 14.96
N ILE A 95 -3.84 17.60 13.92
CA ILE A 95 -4.00 18.83 13.14
C ILE A 95 -4.53 19.98 14.01
N ALA A 96 -5.55 19.74 14.83
CA ALA A 96 -6.07 20.74 15.78
C ALA A 96 -4.97 21.21 16.74
N TRP A 97 -4.20 20.28 17.30
CA TRP A 97 -3.07 20.60 18.18
C TRP A 97 -2.00 21.44 17.47
N HIS A 98 -1.57 21.06 16.26
CA HIS A 98 -0.61 21.84 15.50
C HIS A 98 -1.13 23.23 15.14
N LEU A 99 -2.42 23.39 14.85
CA LEU A 99 -3.05 24.69 14.62
C LEU A 99 -3.01 25.56 15.87
N ARG A 100 -3.42 25.03 17.03
CA ARG A 100 -3.32 25.73 18.32
C ARG A 100 -1.89 26.21 18.58
N GLU A 101 -0.92 25.32 18.41
CA GLU A 101 0.49 25.61 18.67
C GLU A 101 1.07 26.68 17.74
N VAL A 102 0.62 26.73 16.48
CA VAL A 102 1.01 27.80 15.56
C VAL A 102 0.31 29.11 15.91
N LEU A 103 -0.94 29.07 16.37
CA LEU A 103 -1.76 30.27 16.57
C LEU A 103 -1.70 30.86 17.99
N LYS A 104 -1.18 30.14 18.99
CA LYS A 104 -1.14 30.58 20.39
C LYS A 104 -0.36 31.88 20.63
N ASP A 105 0.66 32.15 19.81
CA ASP A 105 1.51 33.34 19.93
C ASP A 105 0.96 34.57 19.18
N VAL A 106 -0.23 34.48 18.58
CA VAL A 106 -0.86 35.65 17.96
C VAL A 106 -1.24 36.64 19.07
N PRO A 107 -0.95 37.95 18.97
CA PRO A 107 -1.20 38.92 20.05
C PRO A 107 -2.68 39.00 20.44
N GLY A 108 -3.00 38.95 21.75
CA GLY A 108 -4.36 39.04 22.30
C GLY A 108 -4.84 37.75 22.96
N GLU A 109 -5.69 37.86 23.99
CA GLU A 109 -6.28 36.70 24.66
C GLU A 109 -7.33 36.03 23.77
N ARG A 110 -7.24 34.70 23.62
CA ARG A 110 -8.14 33.91 22.76
C ARG A 110 -8.48 32.59 23.40
N LYS A 111 -9.70 32.12 23.15
CA LYS A 111 -10.15 30.79 23.54
C LYS A 111 -10.05 29.84 22.37
N PHE A 112 -9.44 28.68 22.60
CA PHE A 112 -9.38 27.59 21.63
C PHE A 112 -10.35 26.49 22.05
N TYR A 113 -11.15 26.04 21.10
CA TYR A 113 -12.12 24.98 21.30
C TYR A 113 -12.00 23.92 20.21
N ARG A 114 -12.18 22.66 20.58
CA ARG A 114 -12.23 21.52 19.67
C ARG A 114 -13.68 21.22 19.30
N VAL A 115 -13.96 21.05 18.01
CA VAL A 115 -15.31 20.78 17.49
C VAL A 115 -15.30 19.49 16.67
N ARG A 116 -15.97 18.44 17.15
CA ARG A 116 -16.04 17.12 16.50
C ARG A 116 -17.44 16.84 15.98
N TYR A 117 -17.53 16.32 14.76
CA TYR A 117 -18.77 15.87 14.14
C TYR A 117 -18.48 14.71 13.19
N ASN A 118 -19.41 13.77 13.08
CA ASN A 118 -19.29 12.59 12.21
C ASN A 118 -19.97 12.79 10.84
N GLU A 119 -20.67 13.90 10.65
CA GLU A 119 -21.35 14.25 9.41
C GLU A 119 -21.41 15.78 9.24
N VAL A 120 -21.30 16.27 8.00
CA VAL A 120 -21.28 17.71 7.69
C VAL A 120 -22.70 18.22 7.39
N THR A 121 -23.65 17.92 8.28
CA THR A 121 -25.04 18.41 8.21
C THR A 121 -25.19 19.69 9.02
N LYS A 122 -26.16 20.55 8.66
CA LYS A 122 -26.42 21.80 9.40
C LYS A 122 -26.70 21.54 10.89
N GLY A 123 -27.49 20.50 11.18
CA GLY A 123 -27.82 20.12 12.57
C GLY A 123 -26.59 19.68 13.35
N ALA A 124 -25.84 18.71 12.83
CA ALA A 124 -24.67 18.17 13.51
C ALA A 124 -23.57 19.21 13.74
N VAL A 125 -23.31 20.08 12.75
CA VAL A 125 -22.29 21.12 12.86
C VAL A 125 -22.68 22.19 13.89
N LEU A 126 -23.94 22.63 13.90
CA LEU A 126 -24.40 23.63 14.88
C LEU A 126 -24.44 23.06 16.31
N ASP A 127 -24.85 21.79 16.46
CA ASP A 127 -24.82 21.10 17.75
C ASP A 127 -23.38 20.96 18.29
N ALA A 128 -22.44 20.56 17.43
CA ALA A 128 -21.03 20.45 17.79
C ALA A 128 -20.39 21.81 18.15
N LEU A 129 -20.82 22.90 17.49
CA LEU A 129 -20.37 24.26 17.83
C LEU A 129 -20.96 24.77 19.15
N ALA A 130 -22.16 24.31 19.52
CA ALA A 130 -22.80 24.63 20.79
C ALA A 130 -22.17 23.85 21.97
N HIS A 131 -21.60 22.68 21.71
CA HIS A 131 -20.98 21.80 22.70
C HIS A 131 -19.50 21.50 22.37
N PRO A 132 -18.62 22.51 22.28
CA PRO A 132 -17.21 22.28 22.01
C PRO A 132 -16.52 21.56 23.17
N THR A 133 -15.46 20.84 22.86
CA THR A 133 -14.57 20.20 23.84
C THR A 133 -13.20 20.84 23.86
N GLU A 134 -12.30 20.34 24.70
CA GLU A 134 -10.87 20.60 24.58
C GLU A 134 -10.20 19.62 23.61
N ILE A 135 -8.96 19.91 23.24
CA ILE A 135 -8.13 18.99 22.47
C ILE A 135 -7.78 17.81 23.36
N ASP A 136 -7.99 16.59 22.86
CA ASP A 136 -7.61 15.38 23.57
C ASP A 136 -6.11 15.10 23.38
N GLN A 137 -5.32 15.40 24.42
CA GLN A 137 -3.88 15.21 24.37
C GLN A 137 -3.48 13.74 24.17
N ARG A 138 -4.30 12.77 24.60
CA ARG A 138 -3.98 11.33 24.44
C ARG A 138 -4.00 10.91 22.98
N LEU A 139 -4.97 11.41 22.23
CA LEU A 139 -5.06 11.18 20.77
C LEU A 139 -3.91 11.86 20.02
N VAL A 140 -3.50 13.06 20.47
CA VAL A 140 -2.31 13.77 19.94
C VAL A 140 -1.06 12.95 20.20
N ASP A 141 -0.86 12.48 21.44
CA ASP A 141 0.29 11.70 21.87
C ASP A 141 0.38 10.37 21.10
N ALA A 142 -0.74 9.68 20.88
CA ALA A 142 -0.79 8.48 20.06
C ALA A 142 -0.39 8.73 18.59
N GLN A 143 -0.82 9.86 18.01
CA GLN A 143 -0.41 10.24 16.66
C GLN A 143 1.07 10.64 16.60
N GLN A 144 1.56 11.31 17.64
CA GLN A 144 2.95 11.73 17.78
C GLN A 144 3.88 10.53 17.93
N ALA A 145 3.57 9.58 18.81
CA ALA A 145 4.30 8.32 18.96
C ALA A 145 4.40 7.59 17.61
N ARG A 146 3.27 7.40 16.91
CA ARG A 146 3.24 6.80 15.57
C ARG A 146 4.18 7.53 14.61
N ARG A 147 4.12 8.87 14.58
CA ARG A 147 4.93 9.69 13.67
C ARG A 147 6.42 9.57 13.97
N ILE A 148 6.79 9.48 15.26
CA ILE A 148 8.18 9.33 15.72
C ILE A 148 8.70 7.92 15.42
N GLU A 149 7.95 6.87 15.70
CA GLU A 149 8.32 5.48 15.37
C GLU A 149 8.56 5.28 13.87
N ASP A 150 7.65 5.80 13.03
CA ASP A 150 7.77 5.76 11.58
C ASP A 150 9.00 6.55 11.11
N ARG A 151 9.35 7.66 11.80
CA ARG A 151 10.54 8.45 11.52
C ARG A 151 11.81 7.69 11.90
N LEU A 152 11.88 7.12 13.09
CA LEU A 152 13.06 6.39 13.60
C LEU A 152 13.36 5.17 12.73
N SER A 153 12.34 4.34 12.48
CA SER A 153 12.48 3.16 11.63
C SER A 153 12.79 3.53 10.18
N GLY A 154 12.05 4.50 9.63
CA GLY A 154 12.25 4.96 8.27
C GLY A 154 13.65 5.49 8.02
N PHE A 155 14.19 6.31 8.92
CA PHE A 155 15.51 6.92 8.74
C PHE A 155 16.65 5.90 8.82
N LYS A 156 16.59 4.96 9.78
CA LYS A 156 17.63 3.92 9.94
C LYS A 156 17.53 2.85 8.86
N LEU A 157 16.35 2.28 8.63
CA LEU A 157 16.17 1.14 7.72
C LEU A 157 16.23 1.53 6.26
N SER A 158 15.71 2.71 5.87
CA SER A 158 15.77 3.12 4.46
C SER A 158 17.22 3.29 4.00
N LYS A 159 18.11 3.79 4.86
CA LYS A 159 19.54 3.88 4.56
C LYS A 159 20.12 2.50 4.30
N LEU A 160 19.89 1.54 5.20
CA LEU A 160 20.38 0.16 5.06
C LEU A 160 19.87 -0.51 3.78
N VAL A 161 18.55 -0.47 3.55
CA VAL A 161 17.94 -1.06 2.35
C VAL A 161 18.44 -0.41 1.07
N SER A 162 18.56 0.91 1.02
CA SER A 162 19.05 1.61 -0.18
C SER A 162 20.53 1.32 -0.50
N GLN A 163 21.33 0.99 0.52
CA GLN A 163 22.74 0.61 0.37
C GLN A 163 22.91 -0.84 -0.08
N SER A 164 22.00 -1.73 0.35
CA SER A 164 22.09 -3.17 0.09
C SER A 164 21.28 -3.65 -1.11
N VAL A 165 20.18 -2.97 -1.45
CA VAL A 165 19.28 -3.37 -2.55
C VAL A 165 19.20 -2.27 -3.60
N ARG A 166 19.69 -2.57 -4.81
CA ARG A 166 19.73 -1.60 -5.91
C ARG A 166 18.32 -1.08 -6.24
N GLY A 167 18.16 0.24 -6.20
CA GLY A 167 16.90 0.91 -6.58
C GLY A 167 15.87 1.01 -5.46
N ALA A 168 16.05 0.29 -4.35
CA ALA A 168 15.13 0.34 -3.22
C ALA A 168 15.14 1.74 -2.58
N LYS A 169 13.94 2.29 -2.36
CA LYS A 169 13.77 3.70 -1.97
C LYS A 169 13.58 3.88 -0.46
N SER A 170 12.92 2.94 0.22
CA SER A 170 12.65 3.05 1.66
C SER A 170 12.12 1.77 2.29
N ALA A 171 12.35 1.60 3.57
CA ALA A 171 11.67 0.62 4.41
C ALA A 171 10.90 1.32 5.53
N GLY A 172 9.86 0.68 6.04
CA GLY A 172 9.00 1.25 7.07
C GLY A 172 8.05 0.19 7.58
N ARG A 173 7.63 0.34 8.83
CA ARG A 173 7.02 -0.73 9.62
C ARG A 173 5.87 -1.43 8.89
N VAL A 174 4.81 -0.68 8.63
CA VAL A 174 3.58 -1.24 8.03
C VAL A 174 3.76 -1.61 6.56
N GLN A 175 4.50 -0.80 5.79
CA GLN A 175 4.71 -1.07 4.37
C GLN A 175 5.54 -2.34 4.12
N SER A 176 6.55 -2.61 4.94
CA SER A 176 7.44 -3.76 4.76
C SER A 176 6.68 -5.06 5.03
N VAL A 177 5.79 -5.07 6.02
CA VAL A 177 4.91 -6.22 6.29
C VAL A 177 3.87 -6.42 5.17
N ALA A 178 3.26 -5.34 4.68
CA ALA A 178 2.34 -5.43 3.54
C ALA A 178 3.04 -5.99 2.28
N LEU A 179 4.28 -5.56 2.03
CA LEU A 179 5.10 -6.11 0.95
C LEU A 179 5.40 -7.60 1.18
N ARG A 180 5.77 -7.99 2.40
CA ARG A 180 6.02 -9.38 2.78
C ARG A 180 4.80 -10.27 2.52
N LEU A 181 3.58 -9.84 2.89
CA LEU A 181 2.36 -10.61 2.60
C LEU A 181 2.20 -10.91 1.10
N ILE A 182 2.52 -9.94 0.24
CA ILE A 182 2.46 -10.09 -1.21
C ILE A 182 3.55 -11.04 -1.72
N VAL A 183 4.77 -10.92 -1.20
CA VAL A 183 5.91 -11.81 -1.56
C VAL A 183 5.66 -13.25 -1.10
N ASP A 184 5.21 -13.45 0.12
CA ASP A 184 4.89 -14.78 0.67
C ASP A 184 3.74 -15.43 -0.13
N ARG A 185 2.73 -14.66 -0.55
CA ARG A 185 1.69 -15.14 -1.46
C ARG A 185 2.24 -15.53 -2.83
N GLU A 186 3.14 -14.74 -3.42
CA GLU A 186 3.75 -15.05 -4.71
C GLU A 186 4.59 -16.33 -4.61
N ARG A 187 5.34 -16.52 -3.53
CA ARG A 187 6.09 -17.75 -3.25
C ARG A 187 5.18 -18.96 -3.14
N ALA A 188 4.07 -18.84 -2.42
CA ALA A 188 3.08 -19.90 -2.31
C ALA A 188 2.48 -20.26 -3.69
N VAL A 189 2.26 -19.27 -4.57
CA VAL A 189 1.82 -19.51 -5.95
C VAL A 189 2.89 -20.24 -6.78
N GLN A 190 4.17 -19.86 -6.66
CA GLN A 190 5.28 -20.46 -7.41
C GLN A 190 5.64 -21.87 -6.94
N ALA A 191 5.54 -22.13 -5.63
CA ALA A 191 5.81 -23.42 -5.02
C ALA A 191 4.67 -24.43 -5.27
N PHE A 192 3.47 -23.96 -5.61
CA PHE A 192 2.30 -24.80 -5.84
C PHE A 192 2.51 -25.79 -6.99
N ARG A 193 2.06 -27.03 -6.80
CA ARG A 193 2.01 -28.08 -7.83
C ARG A 193 0.57 -28.58 -7.97
N PRO A 194 -0.12 -28.35 -9.11
CA PRO A 194 -1.49 -28.82 -9.26
C PRO A 194 -1.61 -30.33 -9.04
N THR A 195 -2.58 -30.75 -8.24
CA THR A 195 -2.97 -32.15 -8.08
C THR A 195 -4.24 -32.39 -8.91
N PRO A 196 -4.22 -33.35 -9.85
CA PRO A 196 -5.41 -33.69 -10.62
C PRO A 196 -6.44 -34.40 -9.72
N TYR A 197 -7.71 -34.19 -10.02
CA TYR A 197 -8.82 -34.90 -9.40
C TYR A 197 -10.03 -34.93 -10.33
N TRP A 198 -10.89 -35.93 -10.15
CA TRP A 198 -12.06 -36.13 -10.99
C TRP A 198 -13.34 -35.91 -10.18
N LEU A 199 -14.29 -35.24 -10.80
CA LEU A 199 -15.65 -35.09 -10.31
C LEU A 199 -16.58 -35.98 -11.14
N ILE A 200 -17.28 -36.88 -10.47
CA ILE A 200 -18.31 -37.71 -11.08
C ILE A 200 -19.69 -37.06 -10.90
N GLY A 201 -20.49 -37.08 -11.94
CA GLY A 201 -21.87 -36.63 -11.90
C GLY A 201 -22.73 -37.27 -13.00
N ALA A 202 -23.98 -36.86 -13.07
CA ALA A 202 -24.93 -37.27 -14.10
C ALA A 202 -25.72 -36.04 -14.55
N ARG A 203 -25.83 -35.86 -15.86
CA ARG A 203 -26.82 -34.96 -16.45
C ARG A 203 -28.14 -35.71 -16.52
N LEU A 204 -29.09 -35.25 -15.70
CA LEU A 204 -30.40 -35.87 -15.53
C LEU A 204 -31.47 -35.00 -16.18
N SER A 205 -32.49 -35.63 -16.75
CA SER A 205 -33.64 -34.96 -17.36
C SER A 205 -34.96 -35.50 -16.82
N GLN A 206 -35.85 -34.58 -16.43
CA GLN A 206 -37.24 -34.88 -16.07
C GLN A 206 -38.15 -33.81 -16.67
N GLY A 207 -39.02 -34.22 -17.59
CA GLY A 207 -39.85 -33.30 -18.36
C GLY A 207 -39.01 -32.29 -19.15
N GLN A 208 -39.23 -30.99 -18.93
CA GLN A 208 -38.51 -29.88 -19.58
C GLN A 208 -37.33 -29.35 -18.73
N THR A 209 -36.91 -30.08 -17.70
CA THR A 209 -35.85 -29.65 -16.79
C THR A 209 -34.67 -30.61 -16.88
N THR A 210 -33.53 -30.08 -17.31
CA THR A 210 -32.23 -30.75 -17.28
C THR A 210 -31.39 -30.14 -16.17
N PHE A 211 -30.71 -30.98 -15.40
CA PHE A 211 -29.88 -30.56 -14.27
C PHE A 211 -28.73 -31.55 -14.06
N VAL A 212 -27.71 -31.15 -13.29
CA VAL A 212 -26.57 -32.00 -12.98
C VAL A 212 -26.67 -32.45 -11.53
N ALA A 213 -26.66 -33.77 -11.31
CA ALA A 213 -26.46 -34.38 -10.00
C ALA A 213 -24.98 -34.77 -9.86
N ARG A 214 -24.36 -34.48 -8.71
CA ARG A 214 -22.96 -34.84 -8.43
C ARG A 214 -22.88 -36.00 -7.45
N LEU A 215 -21.85 -36.82 -7.60
CA LEU A 215 -21.55 -37.90 -6.68
C LEU A 215 -21.33 -37.36 -5.27
N ALA A 216 -22.18 -37.79 -4.34
CA ALA A 216 -22.14 -37.41 -2.94
C ALA A 216 -21.44 -38.48 -2.09
N SER A 217 -21.62 -39.77 -2.40
CA SER A 217 -20.92 -40.85 -1.72
C SER A 217 -20.80 -42.13 -2.56
N VAL A 218 -19.76 -42.91 -2.25
CA VAL A 218 -19.55 -44.29 -2.69
C VAL A 218 -19.38 -45.14 -1.43
N ASP A 219 -20.16 -46.22 -1.29
CA ASP A 219 -20.16 -47.11 -0.12
C ASP A 219 -20.26 -46.36 1.22
N GLY A 220 -21.11 -45.33 1.25
CA GLY A 220 -21.35 -44.48 2.42
C GLY A 220 -20.27 -43.44 2.72
N LYS A 221 -19.22 -43.31 1.90
CA LYS A 221 -18.13 -42.33 2.09
C LYS A 221 -18.14 -41.27 1.00
N ALA A 222 -17.97 -40.01 1.40
CA ALA A 222 -17.83 -38.91 0.44
C ALA A 222 -16.48 -39.00 -0.30
N PRO A 223 -16.45 -38.82 -1.64
CA PRO A 223 -15.20 -38.80 -2.39
C PRO A 223 -14.44 -37.51 -2.06
N LYS A 224 -13.42 -37.62 -1.23
CA LYS A 224 -12.59 -36.50 -0.78
C LYS A 224 -11.17 -36.97 -0.48
N PHE A 225 -10.22 -36.06 -0.64
CA PHE A 225 -8.80 -36.29 -0.35
C PHE A 225 -8.16 -35.02 0.21
N MET A 226 -6.97 -35.15 0.79
CA MET A 226 -6.20 -34.02 1.29
C MET A 226 -5.20 -33.54 0.24
N ALA A 227 -5.25 -32.25 -0.10
CA ALA A 227 -4.24 -31.58 -0.91
C ALA A 227 -3.87 -30.24 -0.27
N TYR A 228 -2.59 -30.02 0.02
CA TYR A 228 -2.08 -28.77 0.62
C TYR A 228 -2.82 -28.37 1.91
N ASP A 229 -2.99 -29.33 2.83
CA ASP A 229 -3.73 -29.16 4.10
C ASP A 229 -5.19 -28.70 3.93
N LYS A 230 -5.75 -28.88 2.74
CA LYS A 230 -7.15 -28.64 2.44
C LYS A 230 -7.83 -29.91 1.99
N GLU A 231 -9.02 -30.13 2.51
CA GLU A 231 -9.91 -31.17 2.02
C GLU A 231 -10.45 -30.75 0.65
N VAL A 232 -10.20 -31.58 -0.36
CA VAL A 232 -10.69 -31.40 -1.73
C VAL A 232 -11.74 -32.47 -1.99
N GLN A 233 -12.94 -32.03 -2.39
CA GLN A 233 -13.99 -32.93 -2.84
C GLN A 233 -13.66 -33.43 -4.24
N GLY A 234 -13.55 -34.75 -4.40
CA GLY A 234 -13.18 -35.40 -5.66
C GLY A 234 -12.43 -36.70 -5.44
N ILE A 235 -12.12 -37.36 -6.54
CA ILE A 235 -11.34 -38.61 -6.58
C ILE A 235 -9.96 -38.25 -7.13
N PRO A 236 -8.84 -38.50 -6.43
CA PRO A 236 -7.51 -38.12 -6.88
C PRO A 236 -6.87 -39.13 -7.86
N ASP A 237 -7.58 -40.20 -8.21
CA ASP A 237 -7.09 -41.29 -9.07
C ASP A 237 -8.00 -41.49 -10.29
N GLU A 238 -7.41 -41.40 -11.49
CA GLU A 238 -8.14 -41.48 -12.76
C GLU A 238 -8.78 -42.85 -12.96
N ALA A 239 -8.02 -43.93 -12.69
CA ALA A 239 -8.49 -45.29 -12.88
C ALA A 239 -9.70 -45.60 -11.99
N THR A 240 -9.70 -45.13 -10.75
CA THR A 240 -10.85 -45.24 -9.84
C THR A 240 -12.05 -44.43 -10.35
N ALA A 241 -11.82 -43.20 -10.81
CA ALA A 241 -12.89 -42.35 -11.35
C ALA A 241 -13.52 -42.97 -12.61
N ASP A 242 -12.71 -43.48 -13.53
CA ASP A 242 -13.15 -44.19 -14.72
C ASP A 242 -13.90 -45.48 -14.38
N SER A 243 -13.40 -46.26 -13.40
CA SER A 243 -14.09 -47.46 -12.93
C SER A 243 -15.49 -47.16 -12.40
N TYR A 244 -15.63 -46.07 -11.64
CA TYR A 244 -16.95 -45.61 -11.18
C TYR A 244 -17.84 -45.14 -12.33
N ARG A 245 -17.29 -44.39 -13.30
CA ARG A 245 -18.04 -43.96 -14.49
C ARG A 245 -18.56 -45.18 -15.28
N GLU A 246 -17.71 -46.18 -15.52
CA GLU A 246 -18.08 -47.41 -16.22
C GLU A 246 -19.18 -48.19 -15.50
N ASP A 247 -19.09 -48.30 -14.17
CA ASP A 247 -20.11 -48.97 -13.37
C ASP A 247 -21.46 -48.22 -13.36
N LEU A 248 -21.46 -46.92 -13.63
CA LEU A 248 -22.66 -46.08 -13.71
C LEU A 248 -23.24 -45.98 -15.14
N THR A 249 -22.39 -46.11 -16.17
CA THR A 249 -22.77 -45.87 -17.57
C THR A 249 -23.96 -46.73 -18.03
N GLY A 250 -24.87 -46.13 -18.81
CA GLY A 250 -26.07 -46.80 -19.35
C GLY A 250 -27.24 -46.94 -18.37
N ARG A 251 -27.12 -46.42 -17.13
CA ARG A 251 -28.18 -46.46 -16.12
C ARG A 251 -28.89 -45.13 -15.99
N ASN A 252 -30.19 -45.20 -15.69
CA ASN A 252 -30.98 -44.06 -15.23
C ASN A 252 -30.78 -43.84 -13.73
N ALA A 253 -31.41 -42.81 -13.16
CA ALA A 253 -31.34 -42.52 -11.73
C ALA A 253 -32.72 -42.64 -11.09
N VAL A 254 -32.81 -43.19 -9.88
CA VAL A 254 -34.01 -43.25 -9.05
C VAL A 254 -33.90 -42.22 -7.95
N VAL A 255 -34.98 -41.47 -7.69
CA VAL A 255 -35.05 -40.53 -6.57
C VAL A 255 -35.11 -41.33 -5.26
N ALA A 256 -34.02 -41.32 -4.50
CA ALA A 256 -33.91 -42.00 -3.22
C ALA A 256 -34.34 -41.12 -2.03
N GLY A 257 -34.31 -39.79 -2.19
CA GLY A 257 -34.68 -38.88 -1.10
C GLY A 257 -34.86 -37.44 -1.55
N ILE A 258 -35.69 -36.72 -0.79
CA ILE A 258 -35.99 -35.29 -1.00
C ILE A 258 -35.87 -34.60 0.35
N ASP A 259 -34.86 -33.74 0.50
CA ASP A 259 -34.67 -32.90 1.69
C ASP A 259 -35.00 -31.44 1.35
N ARG A 260 -35.82 -30.79 2.19
CA ARG A 260 -36.15 -29.37 2.04
C ARG A 260 -35.84 -28.66 3.34
N LYS A 261 -34.92 -27.69 3.28
CA LYS A 261 -34.49 -26.90 4.44
C LYS A 261 -34.73 -25.43 4.19
N THR A 262 -35.47 -24.80 5.11
CA THR A 262 -35.59 -23.34 5.15
C THR A 262 -34.39 -22.76 5.89
N MET A 263 -33.65 -21.90 5.22
CA MET A 263 -32.49 -21.18 5.74
C MET A 263 -32.81 -19.70 5.84
N THR A 264 -32.30 -19.09 6.91
CA THR A 264 -32.37 -17.63 7.10
C THR A 264 -31.03 -17.02 6.73
N ARG A 265 -31.02 -16.10 5.77
CA ARG A 265 -29.83 -15.31 5.42
C ARG A 265 -29.95 -13.93 6.05
N ARG A 266 -29.00 -13.60 6.92
CA ARG A 266 -28.95 -12.30 7.58
C ARG A 266 -28.27 -11.25 6.69
N PRO A 267 -28.70 -9.99 6.75
CA PRO A 267 -28.02 -8.92 6.07
C PRO A 267 -26.61 -8.69 6.64
N GLN A 268 -25.70 -8.30 5.75
CA GLN A 268 -24.35 -7.88 6.12
C GLN A 268 -24.40 -6.56 6.90
N PRO A 269 -23.41 -6.29 7.78
CA PRO A 269 -23.35 -5.03 8.51
C PRO A 269 -23.25 -3.81 7.58
N PRO A 270 -23.57 -2.61 8.09
CA PRO A 270 -23.21 -1.35 7.45
C PRO A 270 -21.73 -1.30 7.07
N PHE A 271 -21.37 -0.41 6.15
CA PHE A 271 -19.96 -0.30 5.78
C PHE A 271 -19.13 0.33 6.89
N ILE A 272 -18.00 -0.31 7.17
CA ILE A 272 -16.79 0.33 7.70
C ILE A 272 -15.79 0.52 6.55
N THR A 273 -14.69 1.21 6.80
CA THR A 273 -13.69 1.59 5.79
C THR A 273 -13.20 0.42 4.96
N SER A 274 -12.78 -0.66 5.61
CA SER A 274 -12.27 -1.88 4.96
C SER A 274 -13.33 -2.53 4.06
N THR A 275 -14.54 -2.71 4.58
CA THR A 275 -15.65 -3.34 3.86
C THR A 275 -16.17 -2.48 2.70
N LEU A 276 -16.11 -1.14 2.82
CA LEU A 276 -16.41 -0.22 1.72
C LEU A 276 -15.40 -0.36 0.60
N GLN A 277 -14.09 -0.35 0.91
CA GLN A 277 -13.03 -0.54 -0.08
C GLN A 277 -13.16 -1.88 -0.80
N GLN A 278 -13.46 -2.96 -0.06
CA GLN A 278 -13.70 -4.29 -0.63
C GLN A 278 -14.92 -4.34 -1.56
N ALA A 279 -16.03 -3.75 -1.15
CA ALA A 279 -17.25 -3.73 -1.96
C ALA A 279 -17.12 -2.80 -3.17
N ALA A 280 -16.48 -1.64 -3.04
CA ALA A 280 -16.24 -0.74 -4.16
C ALA A 280 -15.33 -1.37 -5.22
N ALA A 281 -14.30 -2.13 -4.80
CA ALA A 281 -13.46 -2.88 -5.73
C ALA A 281 -14.26 -3.97 -6.47
N THR A 282 -15.07 -4.74 -5.75
CA THR A 282 -15.82 -5.87 -6.33
C THR A 282 -16.97 -5.42 -7.23
N ASN A 283 -17.72 -4.40 -6.83
CA ASN A 283 -18.94 -3.99 -7.53
C ASN A 283 -18.71 -2.82 -8.50
N LEU A 284 -17.72 -1.96 -8.25
CA LEU A 284 -17.48 -0.74 -9.05
C LEU A 284 -16.12 -0.73 -9.74
N GLY A 285 -15.21 -1.68 -9.41
CA GLY A 285 -13.85 -1.72 -9.95
C GLY A 285 -12.92 -0.62 -9.41
N TYR A 286 -13.31 0.07 -8.33
CA TYR A 286 -12.52 1.17 -7.76
C TYR A 286 -11.39 0.65 -6.89
N SER A 287 -10.22 1.27 -6.99
CA SER A 287 -9.13 1.02 -6.04
C SER A 287 -9.48 1.58 -4.66
N PRO A 288 -8.86 1.09 -3.57
CA PRO A 288 -8.96 1.70 -2.24
C PRO A 288 -8.68 3.21 -2.24
N ASP A 289 -7.64 3.68 -2.95
CA ASP A 289 -7.33 5.12 -3.04
C ASP A 289 -8.45 5.91 -3.74
N GLN A 290 -8.94 5.42 -4.88
CA GLN A 290 -10.06 6.05 -5.59
C GLN A 290 -11.32 6.08 -4.71
N THR A 291 -11.62 4.98 -4.03
CA THR A 291 -12.77 4.86 -3.12
C THR A 291 -12.70 5.90 -2.01
N MET A 292 -11.55 6.03 -1.34
CA MET A 292 -11.39 6.99 -0.24
C MET A 292 -11.47 8.44 -0.71
N ARG A 293 -10.92 8.78 -1.89
CA ARG A 293 -11.07 10.14 -2.44
C ARG A 293 -12.52 10.50 -2.76
N LEU A 294 -13.27 9.57 -3.35
CA LEU A 294 -14.70 9.77 -3.65
C LEU A 294 -15.54 9.85 -2.38
N ALA A 295 -15.28 8.97 -1.39
CA ALA A 295 -15.96 8.99 -0.10
C ALA A 295 -15.66 10.29 0.68
N GLN A 296 -14.41 10.77 0.65
CA GLN A 296 -14.05 12.04 1.26
C GLN A 296 -14.85 13.20 0.66
N ALA A 297 -14.98 13.26 -0.67
CA ALA A 297 -15.78 14.29 -1.32
C ALA A 297 -17.27 14.21 -0.92
N LEU A 298 -17.85 13.01 -0.86
CA LEU A 298 -19.22 12.80 -0.39
C LEU A 298 -19.42 13.25 1.07
N TYR A 299 -18.45 12.97 1.94
CA TYR A 299 -18.48 13.39 3.34
C TYR A 299 -18.39 14.92 3.48
N GLU A 300 -17.43 15.56 2.81
CA GLU A 300 -17.22 17.01 2.87
C GLU A 300 -18.42 17.81 2.30
N GLU A 301 -19.17 17.23 1.37
CA GLU A 301 -20.41 17.79 0.83
C GLU A 301 -21.65 17.50 1.72
N GLY A 302 -21.49 16.64 2.74
CA GLY A 302 -22.51 16.30 3.72
C GLY A 302 -23.48 15.19 3.29
N HIS A 303 -23.08 14.31 2.36
CA HIS A 303 -23.91 13.22 1.85
C HIS A 303 -23.75 11.90 2.63
N ILE A 304 -22.57 11.65 3.19
CA ILE A 304 -22.30 10.46 4.01
C ILE A 304 -21.66 10.86 5.34
N THR A 305 -21.70 9.95 6.31
CA THR A 305 -20.91 10.04 7.53
C THR A 305 -19.42 9.83 7.25
N TYR A 306 -18.59 10.09 8.27
CA TYR A 306 -17.15 10.01 8.18
C TYR A 306 -16.66 8.64 7.68
N MET A 307 -15.82 8.67 6.64
CA MET A 307 -15.44 7.48 5.87
C MET A 307 -14.27 6.67 6.44
N ARG A 308 -13.62 7.16 7.51
CA ARG A 308 -12.52 6.47 8.19
C ARG A 308 -12.99 5.99 9.56
N THR A 309 -13.75 4.91 9.52
CA THR A 309 -14.38 4.26 10.68
C THR A 309 -14.15 2.76 10.63
N ASP A 310 -14.03 2.15 11.80
CA ASP A 310 -14.08 0.71 12.08
C ASP A 310 -15.32 0.33 12.93
N GLY A 311 -16.20 1.29 13.19
CA GLY A 311 -17.40 1.12 14.01
C GLY A 311 -18.65 0.80 13.19
N TYR A 312 -19.46 -0.14 13.70
CA TYR A 312 -20.75 -0.54 13.13
C TYR A 312 -21.95 0.08 13.84
N THR A 313 -21.73 0.96 14.82
CA THR A 313 -22.78 1.43 15.73
C THR A 313 -23.70 2.44 15.05
N VAL A 314 -24.98 2.09 14.89
CA VAL A 314 -25.99 2.98 14.30
C VAL A 314 -26.67 3.79 15.41
N SER A 315 -26.65 5.12 15.30
CA SER A 315 -27.31 6.03 16.26
C SER A 315 -28.82 5.81 16.34
N ALA A 316 -29.43 6.15 17.48
CA ALA A 316 -30.87 6.02 17.67
C ALA A 316 -31.66 6.96 16.76
N SER A 317 -31.10 8.14 16.47
CA SER A 317 -31.72 9.17 15.63
C SER A 317 -31.95 8.70 14.19
N ILE A 318 -30.99 7.98 13.58
CA ILE A 318 -31.13 7.51 12.19
C ILE A 318 -31.93 6.20 12.09
N ARG A 319 -32.04 5.41 13.18
CA ARG A 319 -32.78 4.14 13.20
C ARG A 319 -34.26 4.30 12.88
N GLY A 320 -34.94 5.25 13.51
CA GLY A 320 -36.34 5.53 13.20
C GLY A 320 -36.54 5.96 11.74
N ALA A 321 -35.62 6.78 11.21
CA ALA A 321 -35.69 7.25 9.83
C ALA A 321 -35.50 6.11 8.80
N VAL A 322 -34.55 5.20 9.03
CA VAL A 322 -34.32 4.07 8.11
C VAL A 322 -35.43 3.03 8.20
N GLU A 323 -36.00 2.77 9.38
CA GLU A 323 -37.18 1.89 9.52
C GLU A 323 -38.38 2.45 8.74
N ALA A 324 -38.66 3.75 8.89
CA ALA A 324 -39.73 4.42 8.16
C ALA A 324 -39.51 4.39 6.63
N GLU A 325 -38.27 4.59 6.17
CA GLU A 325 -37.96 4.54 4.75
C GLU A 325 -38.02 3.10 4.20
N ILE A 326 -37.63 2.09 4.99
CA ILE A 326 -37.79 0.68 4.62
C ILE A 326 -39.28 0.33 4.46
N GLU A 327 -40.11 0.71 5.42
CA GLU A 327 -41.56 0.45 5.37
C GLU A 327 -42.19 1.10 4.14
N LYS A 328 -41.84 2.36 3.87
CA LYS A 328 -42.32 3.13 2.73
C LYS A 328 -41.91 2.53 1.38
N LEU A 329 -40.66 2.06 1.24
CA LEU A 329 -40.14 1.57 -0.04
C LEU A 329 -40.36 0.08 -0.28
N PHE A 330 -40.40 -0.75 0.78
CA PHE A 330 -40.38 -2.21 0.69
C PHE A 330 -41.48 -2.91 1.48
N GLY A 331 -42.35 -2.19 2.18
CA GLY A 331 -43.44 -2.74 2.98
C GLY A 331 -43.03 -3.08 4.41
N ARG A 332 -44.04 -3.18 5.29
CA ARG A 332 -43.88 -3.43 6.74
C ARG A 332 -43.19 -4.75 7.02
N GLU A 333 -43.39 -5.77 6.18
CA GLU A 333 -42.76 -7.08 6.27
C GLU A 333 -41.23 -7.05 6.10
N CYS A 334 -40.70 -6.00 5.45
CA CYS A 334 -39.27 -5.79 5.27
C CYS A 334 -38.61 -5.06 6.45
N VAL A 335 -39.40 -4.51 7.38
CA VAL A 335 -38.91 -3.95 8.64
C VAL A 335 -38.66 -5.11 9.61
N PRO A 336 -37.47 -5.21 10.24
CA PRO A 336 -37.20 -6.29 11.17
C PRO A 336 -38.05 -6.14 12.44
N ALA A 337 -38.44 -7.27 13.04
CA ALA A 337 -39.24 -7.26 14.28
C ALA A 337 -38.51 -6.62 15.48
N SER A 338 -37.18 -6.64 15.46
CA SER A 338 -36.30 -5.94 16.39
C SER A 338 -35.17 -5.27 15.61
N PRO A 339 -34.67 -4.09 16.01
CA PRO A 339 -33.60 -3.42 15.31
C PRO A 339 -32.36 -4.31 15.14
N ASN A 340 -31.71 -4.24 13.98
CA ASN A 340 -30.48 -4.97 13.73
C ASN A 340 -29.30 -4.26 14.39
N PHE A 341 -28.60 -4.98 15.27
CA PHE A 341 -27.37 -4.51 15.91
C PHE A 341 -26.18 -5.31 15.42
N TYR A 342 -25.07 -4.61 15.19
CA TYR A 342 -23.81 -5.19 14.74
C TYR A 342 -22.72 -4.80 15.75
N GLY A 343 -22.08 -5.79 16.36
CA GLY A 343 -21.02 -5.57 17.34
C GLY A 343 -19.69 -5.20 16.67
N ASN A 344 -18.91 -4.35 17.34
CA ASN A 344 -17.53 -4.07 16.97
C ASN A 344 -16.63 -5.24 17.39
N LYS A 345 -15.64 -5.60 16.57
CA LYS A 345 -14.59 -6.57 16.97
C LYS A 345 -13.61 -5.97 18.00
N VAL A 346 -13.51 -4.65 18.06
CA VAL A 346 -12.61 -3.93 18.97
C VAL A 346 -13.31 -3.71 20.31
N LYS A 347 -12.63 -4.06 21.41
CA LYS A 347 -13.14 -4.03 22.80
C LYS A 347 -13.26 -2.63 23.41
N ASN A 348 -13.03 -1.55 22.65
CA ASN A 348 -13.01 -0.21 23.20
C ASN A 348 -14.35 0.51 23.08
N ALA A 349 -14.94 0.79 24.24
CA ALA A 349 -16.23 1.44 24.40
C ALA A 349 -16.18 2.98 24.30
N GLN A 350 -15.01 3.60 24.09
CA GLN A 350 -14.88 5.06 24.01
C GLN A 350 -15.06 5.62 22.60
N GLU A 351 -14.94 4.80 21.56
CA GLU A 351 -15.16 5.20 20.18
C GLU A 351 -16.34 4.43 19.58
N ALA A 352 -17.55 4.84 19.96
CA ALA A 352 -18.77 4.46 19.26
C ALA A 352 -18.82 5.18 17.90
N HIS A 353 -17.87 4.85 17.02
CA HIS A 353 -17.84 5.40 15.66
C HIS A 353 -19.06 4.91 14.90
N GLU A 354 -19.71 5.85 14.22
CA GLU A 354 -20.78 5.50 13.31
C GLU A 354 -20.22 4.80 12.07
N PRO A 355 -20.98 3.86 11.46
CA PRO A 355 -20.61 3.30 10.19
C PRO A 355 -20.70 4.34 9.08
N ILE A 356 -20.14 4.01 7.92
CA ILE A 356 -20.30 4.77 6.69
C ILE A 356 -21.73 4.56 6.17
N ARG A 357 -22.55 5.60 6.28
CA ARG A 357 -23.96 5.62 5.91
C ARG A 357 -24.34 6.96 5.26
N PRO A 358 -25.47 7.03 4.55
CA PRO A 358 -26.04 8.31 4.15
C PRO A 358 -26.38 9.17 5.37
N THR A 359 -26.18 10.48 5.26
CA THR A 359 -26.67 11.46 6.24
C THR A 359 -28.20 11.60 6.18
N ASP A 360 -28.76 11.45 4.97
CA ASP A 360 -30.20 11.48 4.70
C ASP A 360 -30.61 10.20 3.97
N VAL A 361 -31.19 9.26 4.72
CA VAL A 361 -31.60 7.95 4.18
C VAL A 361 -32.77 8.05 3.19
N THR A 362 -33.54 9.14 3.21
CA THR A 362 -34.68 9.35 2.30
C THR A 362 -34.25 9.67 0.87
N LYS A 363 -32.95 9.90 0.65
CA LYS A 363 -32.35 10.19 -0.65
C LYS A 363 -31.54 8.98 -1.14
N PRO A 364 -32.16 8.02 -1.87
CA PRO A 364 -31.43 6.91 -2.47
C PRO A 364 -30.43 7.34 -3.55
N ARG A 365 -30.56 8.57 -4.06
CA ARG A 365 -29.68 9.21 -5.04
C ARG A 365 -29.53 10.68 -4.71
N ILE A 366 -28.39 11.25 -5.08
CA ILE A 366 -28.12 12.68 -4.99
C ILE A 366 -27.93 13.22 -6.41
N GLU A 367 -28.68 14.27 -6.76
CA GLU A 367 -28.57 14.94 -8.05
C GLU A 367 -27.29 15.78 -8.13
N GLY A 368 -26.68 15.86 -9.31
CA GLY A 368 -25.50 16.69 -9.55
C GLY A 368 -24.15 16.09 -9.12
N LEU A 369 -24.13 14.88 -8.56
CA LEU A 369 -22.88 14.17 -8.29
C LEU A 369 -22.20 13.70 -9.58
N GLU A 370 -20.86 13.70 -9.58
CA GLU A 370 -20.11 13.05 -10.65
C GLU A 370 -20.47 11.56 -10.74
N PRO A 371 -20.47 10.94 -11.94
CA PRO A 371 -20.95 9.57 -12.13
C PRO A 371 -20.30 8.53 -11.21
N GLN A 372 -19.02 8.71 -10.86
CA GLN A 372 -18.31 7.80 -9.96
C GLN A 372 -18.71 8.00 -8.48
N GLN A 373 -18.93 9.25 -8.07
CA GLN A 373 -19.43 9.57 -6.73
C GLN A 373 -20.86 9.05 -6.56
N ALA A 374 -21.72 9.23 -7.57
CA ALA A 374 -23.09 8.74 -7.55
C ALA A 374 -23.17 7.22 -7.37
N LYS A 375 -22.32 6.46 -8.07
CA LYS A 375 -22.23 5.00 -7.92
C LYS A 375 -21.76 4.57 -6.53
N LEU A 376 -20.75 5.27 -5.97
CA LEU A 376 -20.28 4.97 -4.62
C LEU A 376 -21.33 5.29 -3.56
N TYR A 377 -22.02 6.43 -3.69
CA TYR A 377 -23.13 6.80 -2.83
C TYR A 377 -24.27 5.78 -2.87
N GLU A 378 -24.69 5.35 -4.07
CA GLU A 378 -25.72 4.32 -4.22
C GLU A 378 -25.31 3.00 -3.56
N LEU A 379 -24.05 2.60 -3.67
CA LEU A 379 -23.52 1.41 -2.99
C LEU A 379 -23.60 1.56 -1.46
N ILE A 380 -23.20 2.71 -0.91
CA ILE A 380 -23.28 3.02 0.51
C ILE A 380 -24.73 2.99 1.00
N TRP A 381 -25.64 3.67 0.29
CA TRP A 381 -27.06 3.71 0.61
C TRP A 381 -27.68 2.32 0.64
N LYS A 382 -27.45 1.51 -0.42
CA LYS A 382 -27.98 0.13 -0.49
C LYS A 382 -27.49 -0.72 0.66
N ARG A 383 -26.22 -0.58 1.07
CA ARG A 383 -25.65 -1.42 2.15
C ARG A 383 -26.27 -1.04 3.48
N PHE A 384 -26.35 0.27 3.75
CA PHE A 384 -26.93 0.78 4.98
C PHE A 384 -28.39 0.35 5.12
N VAL A 385 -29.23 0.59 4.11
CA VAL A 385 -30.65 0.18 4.15
C VAL A 385 -30.78 -1.34 4.28
N ALA A 386 -30.07 -2.12 3.47
CA ALA A 386 -30.11 -3.58 3.55
C ALA A 386 -29.69 -4.11 4.93
N SER A 387 -28.71 -3.47 5.59
CA SER A 387 -28.28 -3.85 6.94
C SER A 387 -29.38 -3.68 8.00
N GLN A 388 -30.35 -2.81 7.75
CA GLN A 388 -31.45 -2.51 8.67
C GLN A 388 -32.76 -3.21 8.29
N MET A 389 -32.76 -4.04 7.23
CA MET A 389 -33.93 -4.79 6.77
C MET A 389 -34.05 -6.18 7.42
N ALA A 390 -35.25 -6.77 7.31
CA ALA A 390 -35.51 -8.14 7.71
C ALA A 390 -34.62 -9.18 6.95
N PRO A 391 -34.24 -10.30 7.59
CA PRO A 391 -33.52 -11.39 6.93
C PRO A 391 -34.28 -11.98 5.74
N ALA A 392 -33.55 -12.47 4.75
CA ALA A 392 -34.13 -13.25 3.66
C ALA A 392 -34.41 -14.69 4.12
N LYS A 393 -35.51 -15.28 3.64
CA LYS A 393 -35.80 -16.72 3.82
C LYS A 393 -35.59 -17.43 2.48
N VAL A 394 -34.76 -18.46 2.49
CA VAL A 394 -34.41 -19.26 1.31
C VAL A 394 -34.69 -20.71 1.61
N GLU A 395 -35.37 -21.41 0.70
CA GLU A 395 -35.54 -22.85 0.74
C GLU A 395 -34.45 -23.49 -0.11
N ARG A 396 -33.67 -24.40 0.48
CA ARG A 396 -32.78 -25.30 -0.26
C ARG A 396 -33.47 -26.66 -0.38
N THR A 397 -33.67 -27.10 -1.62
CA THR A 397 -34.13 -28.46 -1.91
C THR A 397 -32.93 -29.27 -2.39
N THR A 398 -32.69 -30.42 -1.77
CA THR A 398 -31.68 -31.39 -2.17
C THR A 398 -32.35 -32.69 -2.55
N LEU A 399 -32.24 -33.06 -3.83
CA LEU A 399 -32.66 -34.36 -4.33
C LEU A 399 -31.49 -35.32 -4.24
N THR A 400 -31.75 -36.51 -3.73
CA THR A 400 -30.80 -37.61 -3.62
C THR A 400 -31.19 -38.69 -4.62
N PHE A 401 -30.23 -39.20 -5.37
CA PHE A 401 -30.44 -40.19 -6.41
C PHE A 401 -29.53 -41.40 -6.24
N GLU A 402 -30.02 -42.56 -6.66
CA GLU A 402 -29.28 -43.82 -6.74
C GLU A 402 -29.43 -44.38 -8.17
N PRO A 403 -28.42 -45.06 -8.74
CA PRO A 403 -28.52 -45.63 -10.07
C PRO A 403 -29.57 -46.76 -10.13
N THR A 404 -30.28 -46.91 -11.25
CA THR A 404 -31.24 -48.01 -11.45
C THR A 404 -30.55 -49.39 -11.48
N THR A 405 -31.22 -50.42 -10.95
CA THR A 405 -30.83 -51.84 -11.03
C THR A 405 -31.97 -52.68 -11.62
N PRO A 406 -31.74 -53.75 -12.43
CA PRO A 406 -30.46 -54.35 -12.87
C PRO A 406 -29.84 -53.75 -14.16
N PRO A 407 -28.54 -54.01 -14.46
CA PRO A 407 -27.62 -54.86 -13.68
C PRO A 407 -27.18 -54.21 -12.36
N PRO A 408 -26.88 -55.01 -11.30
CA PRO A 408 -26.39 -54.48 -10.03
C PRO A 408 -25.08 -53.71 -10.25
N THR A 409 -24.88 -52.66 -9.46
CA THR A 409 -23.63 -51.91 -9.41
C THR A 409 -22.62 -52.61 -8.50
N LYS A 410 -21.33 -52.41 -8.75
CA LYS A 410 -20.23 -52.89 -7.90
C LYS A 410 -20.18 -52.15 -6.56
N HIS A 411 -20.57 -50.88 -6.55
CA HIS A 411 -20.60 -50.03 -5.35
C HIS A 411 -21.98 -49.44 -5.09
N ALA A 412 -22.22 -48.99 -3.85
CA ALA A 412 -23.39 -48.22 -3.48
C ALA A 412 -23.15 -46.73 -3.75
N TYR A 413 -23.72 -46.21 -4.84
CA TYR A 413 -23.58 -44.81 -5.25
C TYR A 413 -24.75 -43.95 -4.80
N ARG A 414 -24.44 -42.74 -4.35
CA ARG A 414 -25.42 -41.70 -4.09
C ARG A 414 -25.02 -40.41 -4.79
N LEU A 415 -25.92 -39.86 -5.57
CA LEU A 415 -25.77 -38.55 -6.21
C LEU A 415 -26.71 -37.54 -5.57
N THR A 416 -26.34 -36.26 -5.61
CA THR A 416 -27.18 -35.16 -5.13
C THR A 416 -27.24 -34.02 -6.13
N ALA A 417 -28.42 -33.43 -6.25
CA ALA A 417 -28.64 -32.16 -6.93
C ALA A 417 -29.37 -31.21 -5.98
N SER A 418 -28.87 -29.99 -5.85
CA SER A 418 -29.47 -28.98 -4.97
C SER A 418 -29.89 -27.74 -5.75
N ALA A 419 -30.98 -27.11 -5.35
CA ALA A 419 -31.37 -25.79 -5.84
C ALA A 419 -31.96 -24.95 -4.73
N GLN A 420 -31.83 -23.64 -4.88
CA GLN A 420 -32.31 -22.65 -3.91
C GLN A 420 -33.46 -21.83 -4.49
N ARG A 421 -34.48 -21.60 -3.67
CA ARG A 421 -35.60 -20.71 -3.97
C ARG A 421 -35.77 -19.68 -2.87
N VAL A 422 -35.88 -18.40 -3.23
CA VAL A 422 -36.20 -17.34 -2.27
C VAL A 422 -37.67 -17.44 -1.89
N LEU A 423 -37.96 -17.70 -0.61
CA LEU A 423 -39.31 -17.66 -0.03
C LEU A 423 -39.70 -16.24 0.38
N PHE A 424 -38.73 -15.48 0.89
CA PHE A 424 -38.91 -14.08 1.28
C PHE A 424 -37.61 -13.32 1.00
N LYS A 425 -37.69 -12.23 0.22
CA LYS A 425 -36.50 -11.48 -0.19
C LYS A 425 -35.83 -10.75 0.97
N GLY A 426 -36.60 -10.17 1.91
CA GLY A 426 -36.05 -9.31 2.95
C GLY A 426 -35.05 -8.30 2.38
N PHE A 427 -33.87 -8.19 2.99
CA PHE A 427 -32.78 -7.31 2.55
C PHE A 427 -32.31 -7.51 1.09
N LEU A 428 -32.55 -8.68 0.48
CA LEU A 428 -32.18 -8.94 -0.92
C LEU A 428 -33.00 -8.08 -1.91
N ALA A 429 -34.12 -7.48 -1.48
CA ALA A 429 -34.88 -6.55 -2.32
C ALA A 429 -34.07 -5.29 -2.68
N VAL A 430 -33.15 -4.87 -1.80
CA VAL A 430 -32.26 -3.70 -1.99
C VAL A 430 -30.87 -4.12 -2.45
N TRP A 431 -30.34 -5.20 -1.86
CA TRP A 431 -28.99 -5.71 -2.10
C TRP A 431 -28.97 -6.79 -3.18
N ASP A 432 -29.73 -6.59 -4.26
CA ASP A 432 -29.67 -7.47 -5.43
C ASP A 432 -28.51 -7.03 -6.32
N ASN A 433 -27.51 -7.88 -6.47
CA ASN A 433 -26.32 -7.56 -7.25
C ASN A 433 -26.63 -7.79 -8.73
N LYS A 434 -27.43 -6.90 -9.32
CA LYS A 434 -28.00 -7.02 -10.68
C LYS A 434 -26.96 -7.28 -11.79
N ASP A 435 -25.69 -6.97 -11.55
CA ASP A 435 -24.58 -7.24 -12.47
C ASP A 435 -24.13 -8.71 -12.50
N LYS A 436 -24.56 -9.51 -11.51
CA LYS A 436 -24.59 -10.97 -11.62
C LYS A 436 -26.01 -11.34 -11.99
N ALA A 437 -26.22 -12.20 -12.98
CA ALA A 437 -27.54 -12.55 -13.52
C ALA A 437 -28.53 -13.18 -12.52
N ARG A 438 -28.26 -13.16 -11.20
CA ARG A 438 -29.01 -13.85 -10.13
C ARG A 438 -28.95 -13.12 -8.78
N ALA A 439 -30.08 -13.17 -8.07
CA ALA A 439 -30.28 -12.58 -6.74
C ALA A 439 -29.64 -13.35 -5.56
N LEU A 440 -29.25 -14.61 -5.78
CA LEU A 440 -28.53 -15.42 -4.80
C LEU A 440 -27.18 -15.87 -5.37
N PRO A 441 -26.10 -15.91 -4.56
CA PRO A 441 -24.89 -16.63 -4.93
C PRO A 441 -25.26 -18.11 -5.05
N GLN A 442 -25.13 -18.67 -6.25
CA GLN A 442 -25.25 -20.11 -6.47
C GLN A 442 -23.99 -20.76 -5.90
N GLU A 443 -24.14 -21.75 -5.02
CA GLU A 443 -22.99 -22.56 -4.63
C GLU A 443 -22.48 -23.31 -5.86
N GLU A 444 -21.17 -23.56 -5.91
CA GLU A 444 -20.57 -24.27 -7.03
C GLU A 444 -21.23 -25.64 -7.14
N GLY A 445 -22.06 -25.78 -8.17
CA GLY A 445 -22.75 -27.01 -8.46
C GLY A 445 -24.24 -27.11 -8.11
N ASP A 446 -24.84 -26.09 -7.49
CA ASP A 446 -26.30 -26.00 -7.41
C ASP A 446 -26.90 -25.89 -8.84
N ALA A 447 -28.08 -26.47 -9.05
CA ALA A 447 -28.86 -26.33 -10.27
C ALA A 447 -29.72 -25.06 -10.24
N ASP A 448 -30.09 -24.57 -11.42
CA ASP A 448 -30.94 -23.38 -11.58
C ASP A 448 -32.36 -23.59 -11.03
N ARG A 449 -32.88 -24.78 -11.29
CA ARG A 449 -34.16 -25.29 -10.83
C ARG A 449 -34.08 -26.81 -10.77
N LEU A 450 -34.92 -27.40 -9.93
CA LEU A 450 -35.11 -28.85 -9.86
C LEU A 450 -36.54 -29.20 -10.29
N PRO A 451 -36.76 -30.36 -10.91
CA PRO A 451 -38.10 -30.82 -11.26
C PRO A 451 -38.92 -31.15 -10.01
N LEU A 452 -40.25 -31.18 -10.19
CA LEU A 452 -41.13 -31.79 -9.21
C LEU A 452 -41.06 -33.31 -9.41
N VAL A 453 -40.63 -34.02 -8.37
CA VAL A 453 -40.48 -35.48 -8.34
C VAL A 453 -40.90 -36.02 -6.99
N ASN A 454 -41.21 -37.31 -6.93
CA ASN A 454 -41.46 -38.08 -5.73
C ASN A 454 -40.33 -39.09 -5.49
N VAL A 455 -40.20 -39.56 -4.25
CA VAL A 455 -39.32 -40.68 -3.93
C VAL A 455 -39.79 -41.92 -4.70
N GLY A 456 -38.85 -42.59 -5.37
CA GLY A 456 -39.11 -43.74 -6.24
C GLY A 456 -39.26 -43.38 -7.72
N ASP A 457 -39.37 -42.11 -8.09
CA ASP A 457 -39.43 -41.71 -9.50
C ASP A 457 -38.12 -42.07 -10.21
N VAL A 458 -38.23 -42.64 -11.41
CA VAL A 458 -37.10 -42.86 -12.32
C VAL A 458 -36.91 -41.62 -13.19
N VAL A 459 -35.69 -41.10 -13.21
CA VAL A 459 -35.25 -39.92 -13.95
C VAL A 459 -34.27 -40.35 -15.02
N ALA A 460 -34.47 -39.87 -16.25
CA ALA A 460 -33.59 -40.21 -17.36
C ALA A 460 -32.19 -39.63 -17.13
N CYS A 461 -31.16 -40.44 -17.39
CA CYS A 461 -29.78 -39.99 -17.40
C CYS A 461 -29.33 -39.77 -18.85
N ASP A 462 -29.16 -38.51 -19.23
CA ASP A 462 -28.72 -38.14 -20.57
C ASP A 462 -27.23 -38.46 -20.76
N GLU A 463 -26.42 -38.22 -19.72
CA GLU A 463 -24.97 -38.42 -19.76
C GLU A 463 -24.39 -38.62 -18.34
N TRP A 464 -23.51 -39.61 -18.18
CA TRP A 464 -22.65 -39.71 -16.99
C TRP A 464 -21.37 -38.91 -17.20
N LEU A 465 -21.11 -37.97 -16.29
CA LEU A 465 -20.03 -37.01 -16.36
C LEU A 465 -18.84 -37.48 -15.52
N CYS A 466 -17.64 -37.34 -16.08
CA CYS A 466 -16.37 -37.47 -15.37
C CYS A 466 -15.49 -36.28 -15.76
N GLU A 467 -15.50 -35.24 -14.92
CA GLU A 467 -14.78 -34.01 -15.18
C GLU A 467 -13.42 -34.05 -14.48
N GLY A 468 -12.34 -34.13 -15.26
CA GLY A 468 -10.98 -33.91 -14.77
C GLY A 468 -10.77 -32.44 -14.42
N LYS A 469 -10.32 -32.19 -13.19
CA LYS A 469 -9.97 -30.87 -12.66
C LYS A 469 -8.58 -30.91 -12.04
N GLU A 470 -8.04 -29.73 -11.80
CA GLU A 470 -6.80 -29.56 -11.07
C GLU A 470 -6.99 -28.56 -9.94
N THR A 471 -6.36 -28.83 -8.79
CA THR A 471 -6.30 -27.86 -7.70
C THR A 471 -5.65 -26.57 -8.18
N GLN A 472 -6.12 -25.42 -7.70
CA GLN A 472 -5.60 -24.11 -8.10
C GLN A 472 -4.68 -23.51 -7.03
N PRO A 473 -3.65 -22.74 -7.41
CA PRO A 473 -2.79 -22.06 -6.45
C PRO A 473 -3.60 -21.03 -5.63
N PRO A 474 -3.12 -20.62 -4.44
CA PRO A 474 -3.76 -19.56 -3.68
C PRO A 474 -3.83 -18.27 -4.52
N ALA A 475 -5.02 -17.64 -4.58
CA ALA A 475 -5.19 -16.44 -5.39
C ALA A 475 -4.24 -15.31 -4.95
N ARG A 476 -3.61 -14.63 -5.90
CA ARG A 476 -2.82 -13.42 -5.62
C ARG A 476 -3.69 -12.37 -4.92
N TYR A 477 -3.06 -11.52 -4.12
CA TYR A 477 -3.76 -10.36 -3.59
C TYR A 477 -4.08 -9.38 -4.72
N ASN A 478 -5.28 -8.83 -4.72
CA ASN A 478 -5.55 -7.54 -5.34
C ASN A 478 -5.57 -6.47 -4.25
N GLU A 479 -5.65 -5.19 -4.62
CA GLU A 479 -5.66 -4.11 -3.63
C GLU A 479 -6.72 -4.33 -2.53
N ALA A 480 -7.91 -4.82 -2.90
CA ALA A 480 -9.01 -5.04 -1.96
C ALA A 480 -8.80 -6.23 -1.02
N SER A 481 -8.31 -7.36 -1.53
CA SER A 481 -8.01 -8.54 -0.72
C SER A 481 -6.75 -8.35 0.12
N LEU A 482 -5.85 -7.44 -0.26
CA LEU A 482 -4.77 -6.98 0.61
C LEU A 482 -5.29 -6.13 1.77
N VAL A 483 -6.23 -5.20 1.53
CA VAL A 483 -6.87 -4.45 2.63
C VAL A 483 -7.52 -5.41 3.64
N LYS A 484 -8.24 -6.41 3.15
CA LYS A 484 -8.83 -7.46 3.99
C LYS A 484 -7.76 -8.18 4.81
N ALA A 485 -6.66 -8.59 4.18
CA ALA A 485 -5.57 -9.27 4.88
C ALA A 485 -4.90 -8.37 5.94
N LEU A 486 -4.70 -7.09 5.64
CA LEU A 486 -4.15 -6.11 6.60
C LEU A 486 -5.06 -5.98 7.82
N GLU A 487 -6.38 -5.82 7.61
CA GLU A 487 -7.38 -5.77 8.68
C GLU A 487 -7.43 -7.06 9.52
N GLU A 488 -7.47 -8.24 8.89
CA GLU A 488 -7.53 -9.53 9.59
C GLU A 488 -6.27 -9.81 10.43
N ASN A 489 -5.13 -9.24 10.05
CA ASN A 489 -3.87 -9.35 10.79
C ASN A 489 -3.63 -8.18 11.75
N GLY A 490 -4.58 -7.25 11.95
CA GLY A 490 -4.40 -6.10 12.84
C GLY A 490 -3.38 -5.06 12.35
N ILE A 491 -2.97 -5.15 11.07
CA ILE A 491 -1.95 -4.29 10.48
C ILE A 491 -2.59 -3.05 9.86
N GLY A 492 -2.19 -1.88 10.32
CA GLY A 492 -2.73 -0.61 9.86
C GLY A 492 -4.15 -0.35 10.38
N ARG A 493 -4.72 0.78 9.96
CA ARG A 493 -6.02 1.29 10.41
C ARG A 493 -6.79 1.88 9.21
N PRO A 494 -8.08 2.21 9.33
CA PRO A 494 -8.86 2.91 8.31
C PRO A 494 -8.13 4.04 7.56
N SER A 495 -7.32 4.81 8.28
CA SER A 495 -6.53 5.93 7.72
C SER A 495 -5.33 5.50 6.87
N THR A 496 -4.86 4.26 6.98
CA THR A 496 -3.59 3.83 6.38
C THR A 496 -3.71 2.82 5.24
N TYR A 497 -4.81 2.06 5.13
CA TYR A 497 -4.92 0.99 4.12
C TYR A 497 -4.59 1.45 2.69
N ALA A 498 -5.26 2.50 2.21
CA ALA A 498 -5.04 3.02 0.86
C ALA A 498 -3.63 3.63 0.69
N SER A 499 -3.10 4.29 1.73
CA SER A 499 -1.78 4.94 1.65
C SER A 499 -0.63 3.94 1.65
N ILE A 500 -0.76 2.80 2.35
CA ILE A 500 0.20 1.69 2.31
C ILE A 500 0.35 1.17 0.89
N ILE A 501 -0.77 0.80 0.24
CA ILE A 501 -0.79 0.26 -1.12
C ILE A 501 -0.22 1.28 -2.10
N ARG A 502 -0.66 2.54 -2.00
CA ARG A 502 -0.15 3.65 -2.83
C ARG A 502 1.36 3.81 -2.69
N THR A 503 1.91 3.71 -1.48
CA THR A 503 3.35 3.78 -1.24
C THR A 503 4.10 2.61 -1.88
N LEU A 504 3.58 1.38 -1.77
CA LEU A 504 4.19 0.21 -2.40
C LEU A 504 4.26 0.34 -3.93
N LEU A 505 3.16 0.81 -4.55
CA LEU A 505 3.09 1.07 -5.99
C LEU A 505 4.02 2.22 -6.41
N ALA A 506 3.99 3.35 -5.71
CA ALA A 506 4.83 4.52 -6.02
C ALA A 506 6.33 4.24 -5.87
N ARG A 507 6.69 3.31 -4.97
CA ARG A 507 8.06 2.87 -4.78
C ARG A 507 8.46 1.72 -5.70
N GLU A 508 7.57 1.24 -6.55
CA GLU A 508 7.80 0.17 -7.52
C GLU A 508 8.18 -1.17 -6.86
N TYR A 509 7.82 -1.38 -5.60
CA TYR A 509 7.97 -2.67 -4.92
C TYR A 509 6.96 -3.70 -5.41
N VAL A 510 5.81 -3.23 -5.87
CA VAL A 510 4.75 -4.05 -6.46
C VAL A 510 4.23 -3.39 -7.73
N LYS A 511 3.66 -4.19 -8.62
CA LYS A 511 2.94 -3.75 -9.82
C LYS A 511 1.46 -4.09 -9.66
N SER A 512 0.60 -3.20 -10.14
CA SER A 512 -0.85 -3.44 -10.24
C SER A 512 -1.19 -3.86 -11.67
N GLY A 513 -1.82 -5.02 -11.81
CA GLY A 513 -2.26 -5.59 -13.08
C GLY A 513 -3.78 -5.46 -13.31
N ARG A 514 -4.31 -6.27 -14.23
CA ARG A 514 -5.76 -6.34 -14.48
C ARG A 514 -6.50 -6.69 -13.19
N GLY A 515 -7.60 -5.97 -12.90
CA GLY A 515 -8.38 -6.17 -11.68
C GLY A 515 -7.65 -5.74 -10.39
N HIS A 516 -6.65 -4.87 -10.52
CA HIS A 516 -5.80 -4.39 -9.42
C HIS A 516 -5.04 -5.52 -8.69
N VAL A 517 -4.76 -6.63 -9.39
CA VAL A 517 -3.94 -7.72 -8.85
C VAL A 517 -2.51 -7.21 -8.62
N LEU A 518 -1.99 -7.45 -7.43
CA LEU A 518 -0.67 -7.03 -7.00
C LEU A 518 0.33 -8.17 -7.21
N THR A 519 1.41 -7.88 -7.91
CA THR A 519 2.54 -8.79 -8.11
C THR A 519 3.82 -8.11 -7.61
N PRO A 520 4.64 -8.78 -6.79
CA PRO A 520 5.88 -8.17 -6.31
C PRO A 520 6.88 -8.03 -7.46
N THR A 521 7.69 -6.97 -7.43
CA THR A 521 8.82 -6.81 -8.35
C THR A 521 10.05 -7.54 -7.82
N GLU A 522 11.06 -7.78 -8.65
CA GLU A 522 12.36 -8.32 -8.20
C GLU A 522 12.95 -7.47 -7.06
N MET A 523 12.83 -6.14 -7.18
CA MET A 523 13.22 -5.21 -6.12
C MET A 523 12.40 -5.39 -4.85
N GLY A 524 11.08 -5.62 -4.96
CA GLY A 524 10.22 -5.91 -3.81
C GLY A 524 10.59 -7.22 -3.10
N ILE A 525 10.90 -8.27 -3.86
CA ILE A 525 11.36 -9.56 -3.33
C ILE A 525 12.71 -9.38 -2.64
N ALA A 526 13.71 -8.80 -3.32
CA ALA A 526 15.04 -8.59 -2.76
C ALA A 526 15.02 -7.69 -1.50
N THR A 527 14.15 -6.67 -1.48
CA THR A 527 13.95 -5.83 -0.29
C THR A 527 13.36 -6.62 0.87
N THR A 528 12.37 -7.48 0.59
CA THR A 528 11.75 -8.34 1.62
C THR A 528 12.76 -9.34 2.18
N ASP A 529 13.56 -9.97 1.32
CA ASP A 529 14.56 -10.96 1.72
C ASP A 529 15.68 -10.35 2.55
N TYR A 530 16.15 -9.18 2.14
CA TYR A 530 17.11 -8.43 2.93
C TYR A 530 16.56 -8.10 4.33
N LEU A 531 15.32 -7.62 4.42
CA LEU A 531 14.72 -7.30 5.72
C LEU A 531 14.46 -8.55 6.57
N LEU A 532 14.05 -9.67 5.97
CA LEU A 532 13.88 -10.94 6.69
C LEU A 532 15.22 -11.46 7.24
N GLN A 533 16.30 -11.30 6.49
CA GLN A 533 17.63 -11.73 6.93
C GLN A 533 18.22 -10.80 8.00
N GLN A 534 18.00 -9.49 7.88
CA GLN A 534 18.67 -8.51 8.73
C GLN A 534 17.86 -8.11 9.96
N THR A 535 16.54 -8.10 9.87
CA THR A 535 15.60 -7.60 10.90
C THR A 535 14.28 -8.39 10.83
N PRO A 536 14.29 -9.72 11.06
CA PRO A 536 13.09 -10.57 10.90
C PRO A 536 11.91 -10.11 11.77
N ASP A 537 12.19 -9.65 12.99
CA ASP A 537 11.17 -9.18 13.94
C ASP A 537 10.50 -7.88 13.47
N PHE A 538 11.25 -6.98 12.83
CA PHE A 538 10.69 -5.73 12.29
C PHE A 538 9.65 -5.97 11.19
N VAL A 539 9.82 -7.03 10.40
CA VAL A 539 8.87 -7.44 9.34
C VAL A 539 7.93 -8.54 9.80
N ASN A 540 7.84 -8.80 11.11
CA ASN A 540 6.89 -9.72 11.69
C ASN A 540 5.49 -9.08 11.73
N VAL A 541 4.51 -9.86 11.25
CA VAL A 541 3.08 -9.47 11.21
C VAL A 541 2.54 -9.19 12.60
N GLU A 542 2.79 -10.09 13.55
CA GLU A 542 2.31 -10.00 14.93
C GLU A 542 2.93 -8.81 15.66
N PHE A 543 4.24 -8.60 15.50
CA PHE A 543 4.91 -7.43 16.08
C PHE A 543 4.30 -6.11 15.58
N THR A 544 4.03 -6.02 14.28
CA THR A 544 3.42 -4.81 13.71
C THR A 544 2.00 -4.59 14.22
N ALA A 545 1.23 -5.66 14.45
CA ALA A 545 -0.09 -5.57 15.05
C ALA A 545 -0.03 -5.09 16.52
N GLN A 546 0.88 -5.68 17.31
CA GLN A 546 1.11 -5.29 18.71
C GLN A 546 1.48 -3.80 18.86
N MET A 547 2.26 -3.26 17.94
CA MET A 547 2.56 -1.82 17.92
C MET A 547 1.34 -0.96 17.64
N GLU A 548 0.47 -1.36 16.70
CA GLU A 548 -0.76 -0.60 16.47
C GLU A 548 -1.69 -0.65 17.70
N ASP A 549 -1.74 -1.79 18.41
CA ASP A 549 -2.48 -1.92 19.66
C ASP A 549 -1.87 -1.09 20.80
N ALA A 550 -0.54 -0.93 20.82
CA ALA A 550 0.13 -0.05 21.78
C ALA A 550 -0.22 1.42 21.55
N LEU A 551 -0.26 1.87 20.29
CA LEU A 551 -0.72 3.21 19.93
C LEU A 551 -2.19 3.45 20.30
N ASP A 552 -3.04 2.41 20.23
CA ASP A 552 -4.43 2.49 20.69
C ASP A 552 -4.50 2.61 22.23
N LYS A 553 -3.66 1.89 22.97
CA LYS A 553 -3.52 2.08 24.44
C LYS A 553 -3.03 3.48 24.81
N VAL A 554 -2.15 4.09 24.02
CA VAL A 554 -1.74 5.49 24.22
C VAL A 554 -2.94 6.42 24.03
N ALA A 555 -3.74 6.21 22.98
CA ALA A 555 -4.96 6.98 22.72
C ALA A 555 -5.99 6.87 23.86
N GLU A 556 -6.06 5.73 24.54
CA GLU A 556 -6.92 5.52 25.71
C GLU A 556 -6.34 6.11 27.01
N GLY A 557 -5.04 6.44 27.03
CA GLY A 557 -4.31 6.83 28.23
C GLY A 557 -3.93 5.64 29.13
N ALA A 558 -3.94 4.42 28.58
CA ALA A 558 -3.51 3.19 29.27
C ALA A 558 -2.00 2.93 29.12
N LEU A 559 -1.32 3.64 28.23
CA LEU A 559 0.12 3.58 28.01
C LEU A 559 0.68 4.99 27.79
N ASP A 560 1.84 5.26 28.39
CA ASP A 560 2.58 6.51 28.17
C ASP A 560 3.29 6.48 26.80
N TRP A 561 3.20 7.57 26.05
CA TRP A 561 3.70 7.63 24.68
C TRP A 561 5.24 7.68 24.62
N GLU A 562 5.90 8.35 25.56
CA GLU A 562 7.37 8.42 25.61
C GLU A 562 7.94 7.04 25.89
N ARG A 563 7.30 6.31 26.82
CA ARG A 563 7.65 4.92 27.12
C ARG A 563 7.45 4.00 25.93
N GLU A 564 6.33 4.09 25.21
CA GLU A 564 6.10 3.25 24.01
C GLU A 564 7.19 3.52 22.96
N VAL A 565 7.50 4.79 22.68
CA VAL A 565 8.56 5.14 21.72
C VAL A 565 9.93 4.66 22.21
N ALA A 566 10.21 4.73 23.51
CA ALA A 566 11.44 4.24 24.12
C ALA A 566 11.59 2.71 23.95
N ASP A 567 10.54 1.96 24.30
CA ASP A 567 10.49 0.50 24.20
C ASP A 567 10.63 0.06 22.73
N PHE A 568 9.96 0.76 21.80
CA PHE A 568 10.15 0.55 20.38
C PHE A 568 11.57 0.84 19.92
N TYR A 569 12.15 1.98 20.32
CA TYR A 569 13.48 2.38 19.91
C TYR A 569 14.58 1.45 20.43
N ALA A 570 14.41 0.92 21.65
CA ALA A 570 15.29 -0.09 22.23
C ALA A 570 15.31 -1.36 21.37
N LYS A 571 14.13 -1.91 21.06
CA LYS A 571 14.00 -3.08 20.17
C LYS A 571 14.56 -2.81 18.78
N LEU A 572 14.25 -1.65 18.19
CA LEU A 572 14.80 -1.26 16.89
C LEU A 572 16.33 -1.19 16.91
N THR A 573 16.92 -0.70 17.99
CA THR A 573 18.38 -0.60 18.13
C THR A 573 19.00 -1.99 18.29
N GLU A 574 18.38 -2.87 19.07
CA GLU A 574 18.76 -4.28 19.20
C GLU A 574 18.76 -4.99 17.85
N TRP A 575 17.70 -4.85 17.05
CA TRP A 575 17.61 -5.47 15.72
C TRP A 575 18.64 -4.96 14.71
N LEU A 576 19.07 -3.72 14.90
CA LEU A 576 20.06 -3.06 14.04
C LEU A 576 21.49 -3.23 14.55
N ALA A 577 21.66 -3.80 15.74
CA ALA A 577 22.96 -4.10 16.32
C ALA A 577 23.73 -5.08 15.44
N ALA A 578 25.03 -4.89 15.41
CA ALA A 578 25.96 -5.90 14.98
C ALA A 578 25.97 -7.04 15.99
N ASP A 579 26.18 -8.26 15.49
CA ASP A 579 26.36 -9.43 16.34
C ASP A 579 27.58 -9.24 17.26
N PRO A 580 27.42 -9.26 18.61
CA PRO A 580 28.52 -9.14 19.55
C PRO A 580 29.65 -10.14 19.27
N ALA A 581 29.33 -11.36 18.81
CA ALA A 581 30.34 -12.36 18.46
C ALA A 581 31.22 -11.94 17.27
N ARG A 582 30.75 -11.03 16.42
CA ARG A 582 31.52 -10.43 15.32
C ARG A 582 32.18 -9.12 15.72
N VAL A 583 31.60 -8.38 16.66
CA VAL A 583 32.17 -7.11 17.17
C VAL A 583 33.38 -7.36 18.05
N THR A 584 33.27 -8.28 19.02
CA THR A 584 34.33 -8.53 20.01
C THR A 584 35.68 -8.83 19.37
N PRO A 585 35.79 -9.76 18.40
CA PRO A 585 37.08 -10.06 17.79
C PRO A 585 37.67 -8.88 17.01
N VAL A 586 36.83 -8.07 16.33
CA VAL A 586 37.31 -6.88 15.61
C VAL A 586 37.83 -5.83 16.58
N MET A 587 37.12 -5.58 17.69
CA MET A 587 37.53 -4.62 18.71
C MET A 587 38.81 -5.07 19.43
N GLU A 588 38.91 -6.35 19.77
CA GLU A 588 40.09 -6.96 20.37
C GLU A 588 41.31 -6.81 19.44
N GLN A 589 41.17 -7.15 18.17
CA GLN A 589 42.25 -6.97 17.19
C GLN A 589 42.67 -5.50 17.07
N LEU A 590 41.72 -4.56 16.97
CA LEU A 590 42.05 -3.14 16.90
C LEU A 590 42.76 -2.60 18.15
N SER A 591 42.55 -3.22 19.32
CA SER A 591 43.26 -2.85 20.55
C SER A 591 44.78 -3.10 20.48
N HIS A 592 45.22 -3.97 19.56
CA HIS A 592 46.63 -4.29 19.37
C HIS A 592 47.35 -3.39 18.34
N VAL A 593 46.65 -2.43 17.71
CA VAL A 593 47.26 -1.47 16.79
C VAL A 593 48.19 -0.52 17.56
N ALA A 594 49.50 -0.67 17.35
CA ALA A 594 50.53 0.12 18.03
C ALA A 594 50.71 1.51 17.40
N ALA A 595 50.54 1.63 16.08
CA ALA A 595 50.74 2.87 15.34
C ALA A 595 49.56 3.15 14.39
N TRP A 596 48.72 4.11 14.78
CA TRP A 596 47.60 4.60 13.97
C TRP A 596 48.09 5.57 12.89
N ARG A 597 47.41 5.60 11.74
CA ARG A 597 47.69 6.57 10.68
C ARG A 597 47.22 7.95 11.09
N ASP A 598 47.85 8.97 10.51
CA ASP A 598 47.44 10.35 10.68
C ASP A 598 46.02 10.61 10.15
N PRO A 599 45.27 11.56 10.74
CA PRO A 599 43.95 11.93 10.27
C PRO A 599 43.95 12.37 8.81
N THR A 600 42.98 11.89 8.04
CA THR A 600 42.85 12.19 6.62
C THR A 600 41.84 13.30 6.37
N VAL A 601 42.23 14.32 5.60
CA VAL A 601 41.33 15.43 5.22
C VAL A 601 40.58 15.07 3.94
N GLY A 602 39.25 15.11 3.99
CA GLY A 602 38.39 14.86 2.84
C GLY A 602 38.60 15.88 1.71
N LYS A 603 38.22 15.51 0.47
CA LYS A 603 38.45 16.31 -0.74
C LYS A 603 37.88 17.75 -0.73
N SER A 604 36.96 18.05 0.18
CA SER A 604 36.37 19.39 0.35
C SER A 604 37.03 20.24 1.45
N GLY A 605 38.05 19.72 2.14
CA GLY A 605 38.73 20.38 3.25
C GLY A 605 37.92 20.51 4.55
N LYS A 606 36.65 20.06 4.56
CA LYS A 606 35.70 20.29 5.66
C LYS A 606 35.48 19.12 6.62
N ILE A 607 35.92 17.91 6.25
CA ILE A 607 35.71 16.70 7.05
C ILE A 607 37.06 16.04 7.24
N THR A 608 37.46 15.84 8.49
CA THR A 608 38.67 15.08 8.87
C THR A 608 38.23 13.72 9.37
N TRP A 609 38.82 12.64 8.84
CA TRP A 609 38.57 11.27 9.28
C TRP A 609 39.77 10.75 10.07
N ASP A 610 39.52 10.26 11.27
CA ASP A 610 40.52 9.73 12.19
C ASP A 610 40.10 8.32 12.65
N ASP A 611 40.89 7.31 12.26
CA ASP A 611 40.63 5.91 12.58
C ASP A 611 40.70 5.64 14.09
N ARG A 612 41.62 6.30 14.81
CA ARG A 612 41.81 6.11 16.26
C ARG A 612 40.66 6.74 17.02
N ALA A 613 40.30 7.97 16.68
CA ALA A 613 39.17 8.65 17.31
C ALA A 613 37.86 7.87 17.11
N PHE A 614 37.65 7.30 15.92
CA PHE A 614 36.50 6.45 15.65
C PHE A 614 36.52 5.17 16.50
N TYR A 615 37.66 4.47 16.60
CA TYR A 615 37.78 3.28 17.45
C TYR A 615 37.50 3.57 18.94
N GLU A 616 38.08 4.65 19.49
CA GLU A 616 37.87 5.02 20.89
C GLU A 616 36.41 5.41 21.18
N ASP A 617 35.74 6.07 20.24
CA ASP A 617 34.31 6.38 20.32
C ASP A 617 33.46 5.10 20.35
N MET A 618 33.77 4.11 19.49
CA MET A 618 33.09 2.80 19.49
C MET A 618 33.37 2.01 20.77
N LYS A 619 34.58 2.12 21.33
CA LYS A 619 34.95 1.50 22.59
C LYS A 619 34.15 2.11 23.76
N ALA A 620 34.10 3.44 23.86
CA ALA A 620 33.31 4.14 24.87
C ALA A 620 31.82 3.79 24.77
N GLN A 621 31.29 3.66 23.56
CA GLN A 621 29.91 3.21 23.32
C GLN A 621 29.66 1.80 23.89
N LEU A 622 30.56 0.84 23.63
CA LEU A 622 30.45 -0.52 24.18
C LEU A 622 30.59 -0.55 25.71
N GLU A 623 31.49 0.26 26.29
CA GLU A 623 31.66 0.38 27.74
C GLU A 623 30.43 0.99 28.43
N ALA A 624 29.68 1.85 27.74
CA ALA A 624 28.39 2.36 28.19
C ALA A 624 27.24 1.33 28.08
N GLY A 625 27.52 0.12 27.58
CA GLY A 625 26.53 -0.94 27.37
C GLY A 625 25.69 -0.76 26.09
N GLU A 626 26.07 0.15 25.19
CA GLU A 626 25.36 0.38 23.94
C GLU A 626 25.93 -0.49 22.81
N PRO A 627 25.10 -1.27 22.09
CA PRO A 627 25.59 -2.13 21.02
C PRO A 627 26.03 -1.32 19.80
N LEU A 628 27.10 -1.76 19.13
CA LEU A 628 27.50 -1.18 17.85
C LEU A 628 26.53 -1.57 16.74
N SER A 629 26.24 -0.67 15.81
CA SER A 629 25.48 -0.97 14.61
C SER A 629 26.29 -1.81 13.61
N LYS A 630 25.60 -2.55 12.73
CA LYS A 630 26.24 -3.28 11.60
C LYS A 630 27.12 -2.39 10.72
N THR A 631 26.78 -1.10 10.58
CA THR A 631 27.60 -0.13 9.83
C THR A 631 28.88 0.23 10.57
N GLN A 632 28.80 0.45 11.89
CA GLN A 632 29.97 0.72 12.72
C GLN A 632 30.93 -0.48 12.71
N LEU A 633 30.41 -1.71 12.85
CA LEU A 633 31.20 -2.93 12.69
C LEU A 633 31.88 -2.97 11.31
N ALA A 634 31.17 -2.75 10.22
CA ALA A 634 31.76 -2.77 8.88
C ALA A 634 32.87 -1.71 8.68
N ILE A 635 32.79 -0.57 9.36
CA ILE A 635 33.85 0.44 9.36
C ILE A 635 35.05 -0.08 10.17
N LEU A 636 34.82 -0.58 11.40
CA LEU A 636 35.87 -1.14 12.25
C LEU A 636 36.60 -2.30 11.57
N THR A 637 35.89 -3.21 10.91
CA THR A 637 36.48 -4.29 10.11
C THR A 637 37.37 -3.74 9.00
N ARG A 638 36.95 -2.67 8.30
CA ARG A 638 37.75 -2.04 7.25
C ARG A 638 38.99 -1.35 7.83
N ILE A 639 38.87 -0.72 8.99
CA ILE A 639 40.00 -0.16 9.74
C ILE A 639 40.97 -1.30 10.06
N ALA A 640 40.51 -2.39 10.69
CA ALA A 640 41.33 -3.53 11.09
C ALA A 640 42.09 -4.14 9.89
N VAL A 641 41.41 -4.38 8.77
CA VAL A 641 42.04 -4.86 7.52
C VAL A 641 43.12 -3.91 7.03
N SER A 642 42.91 -2.60 7.19
CA SER A 642 43.89 -1.61 6.78
C SER A 642 45.15 -1.61 7.67
N TYR A 643 45.08 -2.12 8.90
CA TYR A 643 46.22 -2.28 9.83
C TYR A 643 46.69 -3.74 9.94
N ARG A 644 46.28 -4.63 9.01
CA ARG A 644 46.59 -6.08 9.07
C ARG A 644 48.06 -6.42 9.29
N ASP A 645 48.99 -5.57 8.82
CA ASP A 645 50.43 -5.78 8.99
C ASP A 645 50.87 -5.68 10.47
N GLN A 646 50.08 -5.01 11.32
CA GLN A 646 50.26 -4.91 12.76
C GLN A 646 49.45 -5.95 13.54
N LEU A 647 48.58 -6.72 12.87
CA LEU A 647 47.55 -7.58 13.49
C LEU A 647 47.73 -9.06 13.06
N PRO A 648 48.76 -9.76 13.57
CA PRO A 648 48.96 -11.17 13.26
C PRO A 648 47.79 -12.01 13.80
N GLY A 649 47.15 -12.79 12.91
CA GLY A 649 45.96 -13.59 13.25
C GLY A 649 44.62 -12.91 12.94
N LEU A 650 44.61 -11.69 12.41
CA LEU A 650 43.38 -10.99 12.00
C LEU A 650 42.48 -11.84 11.09
N ALA A 651 43.08 -12.57 10.13
CA ALA A 651 42.33 -13.39 9.17
C ALA A 651 41.60 -14.57 9.81
N ASP A 652 42.10 -15.07 10.93
CA ASP A 652 41.48 -16.17 11.69
C ASP A 652 40.48 -15.63 12.73
N ALA A 653 40.68 -14.40 13.20
CA ALA A 653 39.87 -13.76 14.24
C ALA A 653 38.57 -13.13 13.72
N ILE A 654 38.53 -12.70 12.46
CA ILE A 654 37.37 -11.98 11.90
C ILE A 654 36.95 -12.54 10.54
N GLU A 655 35.66 -12.42 10.22
CA GLU A 655 35.19 -12.64 8.86
C GLU A 655 35.77 -11.55 7.96
N MET A 656 36.80 -11.91 7.20
CA MET A 656 37.45 -10.99 6.27
C MET A 656 36.45 -10.53 5.21
N PRO A 657 36.38 -9.22 4.90
CA PRO A 657 35.60 -8.77 3.77
C PRO A 657 36.05 -9.52 2.52
N PRO A 658 35.15 -9.87 1.58
CA PRO A 658 35.48 -10.69 0.44
C PRO A 658 36.68 -10.10 -0.26
N VAL A 659 37.80 -10.84 -0.22
CA VAL A 659 39.03 -10.47 -0.90
C VAL A 659 38.68 -10.46 -2.37
N VAL A 660 38.86 -9.31 -3.01
CA VAL A 660 38.74 -9.24 -4.46
C VAL A 660 39.68 -10.29 -5.05
N ASP A 661 39.13 -11.23 -5.81
CA ASP A 661 39.90 -12.37 -6.34
C ASP A 661 41.15 -11.86 -7.06
N ALA A 662 42.32 -12.20 -6.51
CA ALA A 662 43.60 -11.73 -7.03
C ALA A 662 43.88 -12.25 -8.44
N GLU A 663 43.28 -13.38 -8.82
CA GLU A 663 43.33 -13.91 -10.18
C GLU A 663 42.42 -13.09 -11.11
N GLU A 664 41.24 -12.71 -10.65
CA GLU A 664 40.33 -11.80 -11.36
C GLU A 664 40.98 -10.42 -11.59
N VAL A 665 41.56 -9.78 -10.58
CA VAL A 665 42.21 -8.47 -10.73
C VAL A 665 43.39 -8.54 -11.69
N ARG A 666 44.20 -9.60 -11.59
CA ARG A 666 45.31 -9.83 -12.53
C ARG A 666 44.81 -10.03 -13.95
N ARG A 667 43.74 -10.81 -14.15
CA ARG A 667 43.10 -11.00 -15.45
C ARG A 667 42.57 -9.68 -16.02
N LEU A 668 41.93 -8.84 -15.20
CA LEU A 668 41.40 -7.55 -15.64
C LEU A 668 42.50 -6.57 -16.04
N PHE A 669 43.61 -6.52 -15.30
CA PHE A 669 44.75 -5.71 -15.71
C PHE A 669 45.45 -6.26 -16.96
N ALA A 670 45.59 -7.58 -17.09
CA ALA A 670 46.13 -8.20 -18.30
C ALA A 670 45.25 -7.93 -19.52
N ALA A 671 43.91 -7.87 -19.36
CA ALA A 671 42.98 -7.52 -20.43
C ALA A 671 43.07 -6.04 -20.86
N LEU A 672 43.77 -5.19 -20.11
CA LEU A 672 44.05 -3.80 -20.48
C LEU A 672 45.36 -3.65 -21.26
N ASP A 673 46.26 -4.64 -21.21
CA ASP A 673 47.55 -4.57 -21.90
C ASP A 673 47.36 -4.54 -23.42
N GLY A 674 47.92 -3.52 -24.07
CA GLY A 674 47.83 -3.32 -25.53
C GLY A 674 46.51 -2.72 -26.03
N ARG A 675 45.58 -2.33 -25.15
CA ARG A 675 44.37 -1.57 -25.54
C ARG A 675 44.62 -0.07 -25.52
N GLU A 676 44.06 0.65 -26.48
CA GLU A 676 44.00 2.11 -26.43
C GLU A 676 42.97 2.55 -25.37
N LEU A 677 43.46 3.15 -24.28
CA LEU A 677 42.65 3.70 -23.21
C LEU A 677 42.53 5.22 -23.36
N THR A 678 41.38 5.78 -22.99
CA THR A 678 41.25 7.25 -22.88
C THR A 678 42.18 7.79 -21.79
N ALA A 679 42.56 9.07 -21.88
CA ALA A 679 43.45 9.70 -20.90
C ALA A 679 42.93 9.66 -19.45
N TRP A 680 41.60 9.57 -19.26
CA TRP A 680 40.99 9.39 -17.95
C TRP A 680 41.07 7.92 -17.48
N GLU A 681 40.77 6.96 -18.35
CA GLU A 681 40.85 5.53 -18.04
C GLU A 681 42.27 5.11 -17.70
N GLN A 682 43.26 5.60 -18.45
CA GLN A 682 44.67 5.36 -18.14
C GLN A 682 45.01 5.83 -16.72
N ARG A 683 44.69 7.08 -16.37
CA ARG A 683 44.94 7.63 -15.03
C ARG A 683 44.19 6.87 -13.92
N PHE A 684 42.97 6.42 -14.20
CA PHE A 684 42.20 5.62 -13.25
C PHE A 684 42.84 4.24 -13.05
N CYS A 685 43.14 3.52 -14.14
CA CYS A 685 43.77 2.20 -14.10
C CYS A 685 45.14 2.25 -13.42
N ASP A 686 45.98 3.25 -13.73
CA ASP A 686 47.28 3.44 -13.07
C ASP A 686 47.11 3.70 -11.57
N SER A 687 46.17 4.56 -11.18
CA SER A 687 45.89 4.85 -9.77
C SER A 687 45.38 3.62 -9.02
N VAL A 688 44.52 2.81 -9.65
CA VAL A 688 43.96 1.58 -9.08
C VAL A 688 45.02 0.48 -9.00
N LYS A 689 45.89 0.37 -10.01
CA LYS A 689 47.01 -0.58 -10.03
C LYS A 689 48.01 -0.28 -8.91
N ILE A 690 48.44 0.97 -8.78
CA ILE A 690 49.34 1.41 -7.70
C ILE A 690 48.70 1.18 -6.32
N GLN A 691 47.39 1.46 -6.18
CA GLN A 691 46.69 1.18 -4.93
C GLN A 691 46.66 -0.31 -4.62
N TYR A 692 46.34 -1.16 -5.60
CA TYR A 692 46.26 -2.59 -5.43
C TYR A 692 47.62 -3.21 -5.11
N GLU A 693 48.70 -2.78 -5.79
CA GLU A 693 50.06 -3.23 -5.51
C GLU A 693 50.54 -2.83 -4.10
N ARG A 694 50.07 -1.70 -3.56
CA ARG A 694 50.43 -1.21 -2.22
C ARG A 694 49.57 -1.79 -1.09
N LYS A 695 48.28 -2.01 -1.32
CA LYS A 695 47.30 -2.37 -0.28
C LYS A 695 46.70 -3.76 -0.44
N GLY A 696 46.90 -4.41 -1.58
CA GLY A 696 46.34 -5.74 -1.89
C GLY A 696 44.81 -5.79 -1.92
N ASP A 697 44.12 -4.65 -2.08
CA ASP A 697 42.66 -4.59 -2.09
C ASP A 697 42.12 -3.43 -2.94
N LEU A 698 40.93 -3.64 -3.52
CA LEU A 698 40.16 -2.66 -4.29
C LEU A 698 38.75 -2.55 -3.71
N SER A 699 38.24 -1.32 -3.58
CA SER A 699 36.84 -1.16 -3.20
C SER A 699 35.91 -1.79 -4.25
N PRO A 700 34.70 -2.27 -3.89
CA PRO A 700 33.74 -2.83 -4.84
C PRO A 700 33.45 -1.89 -6.03
N LYS A 701 33.46 -0.57 -5.80
CA LYS A 701 33.31 0.44 -6.86
C LYS A 701 34.51 0.49 -7.81
N GLN A 702 35.73 0.35 -7.29
CA GLN A 702 36.94 0.32 -8.10
C GLN A 702 37.02 -0.96 -8.94
N LEU A 703 36.65 -2.10 -8.36
CA LEU A 703 36.61 -3.37 -9.08
C LEU A 703 35.59 -3.35 -10.22
N VAL A 704 34.36 -2.88 -9.97
CA VAL A 704 33.34 -2.73 -11.00
C VAL A 704 33.81 -1.81 -12.12
N MET A 705 34.50 -0.73 -11.78
CA MET A 705 35.03 0.22 -12.76
C MET A 705 36.21 -0.37 -13.55
N LEU A 706 37.10 -1.13 -12.92
CA LEU A 706 38.21 -1.82 -13.57
C LEU A 706 37.68 -2.90 -14.53
N LYS A 707 36.68 -3.69 -14.11
CA LYS A 707 35.94 -4.64 -14.96
C LYS A 707 35.38 -3.96 -16.19
N ARG A 708 34.75 -2.80 -16.01
CA ARG A 708 34.15 -2.03 -17.10
C ARG A 708 35.16 -1.59 -18.16
N ILE A 709 36.34 -1.15 -17.74
CA ILE A 709 37.39 -0.69 -18.66
C ILE A 709 38.04 -1.89 -19.36
N ALA A 710 38.30 -2.97 -18.62
CA ALA A 710 38.92 -4.19 -19.11
C ALA A 710 38.00 -4.99 -20.07
N GLU A 711 36.69 -5.01 -19.81
CA GLU A 711 35.71 -5.83 -20.51
C GLU A 711 34.49 -5.00 -21.00
N PRO A 712 34.65 -4.06 -21.94
CA PRO A 712 33.61 -3.08 -22.32
C PRO A 712 32.40 -3.68 -23.07
N GLY A 713 32.31 -5.00 -23.20
CA GLY A 713 31.17 -5.72 -23.79
C GLY A 713 30.11 -6.19 -22.80
N GLN A 714 30.36 -6.13 -21.48
CA GLN A 714 29.31 -6.37 -20.47
C GLN A 714 28.60 -5.05 -20.13
N ALA A 715 27.32 -5.00 -20.46
CA ALA A 715 26.48 -3.80 -20.44
C ALA A 715 26.54 -3.00 -19.13
N THR A 716 26.85 -1.69 -19.22
CA THR A 716 26.66 -0.73 -18.12
C THR A 716 26.06 0.60 -18.60
N ASP A 717 25.25 1.24 -17.74
CA ASP A 717 24.32 2.37 -17.98
C ASP A 717 24.97 3.77 -18.22
N GLN A 718 26.16 3.89 -18.82
CA GLN A 718 26.81 5.20 -19.04
C GLN A 718 27.28 5.39 -20.48
N ALA A 719 27.02 6.58 -21.03
CA ALA A 719 27.40 6.93 -22.39
C ALA A 719 28.83 7.51 -22.46
N ASN A 720 29.50 7.27 -23.59
CA ASN A 720 30.82 7.81 -23.88
C ASN A 720 30.81 9.37 -23.80
N PRO A 721 31.67 10.00 -22.99
CA PRO A 721 31.74 11.45 -22.83
C PRO A 721 31.98 12.22 -24.14
N ASP A 722 32.78 11.68 -25.05
CA ASP A 722 33.11 12.35 -26.32
C ASP A 722 31.90 12.33 -27.28
N ASP A 723 31.14 11.22 -27.28
CA ASP A 723 29.90 11.11 -28.04
C ASP A 723 28.82 12.04 -27.46
N ALA A 724 28.74 12.16 -26.13
CA ALA A 724 27.85 13.10 -25.45
C ALA A 724 28.20 14.56 -25.78
N ARG A 725 29.50 14.90 -25.81
CA ARG A 725 29.98 16.22 -26.21
C ARG A 725 29.62 16.53 -27.66
N ALA A 726 29.84 15.60 -28.58
CA ALA A 726 29.51 15.78 -30.00
C ALA A 726 28.02 16.08 -30.24
N LEU A 727 27.11 15.43 -29.50
CA LEU A 727 25.68 15.70 -29.59
C LEU A 727 25.25 17.01 -28.91
N LEU A 728 25.95 17.43 -27.84
CA LEU A 728 25.72 18.73 -27.19
C LEU A 728 26.19 19.89 -28.09
N ASP A 729 27.36 19.76 -28.71
CA ASP A 729 27.90 20.75 -29.64
C ASP A 729 26.98 20.89 -30.86
N ALA A 730 26.41 19.79 -31.34
CA ALA A 730 25.41 19.79 -32.41
C ALA A 730 24.12 20.54 -32.00
N LEU A 731 23.71 20.44 -30.73
CA LEU A 731 22.55 21.16 -30.19
C LEU A 731 22.85 22.64 -29.90
N ALA A 732 24.11 23.03 -29.74
CA ALA A 732 24.49 24.44 -29.55
C ALA A 732 24.16 25.31 -30.77
N ALA A 733 24.00 24.71 -31.95
CA ALA A 733 23.59 25.39 -33.18
C ALA A 733 22.08 25.70 -33.26
N VAL A 734 21.25 25.14 -32.36
CA VAL A 734 19.80 25.35 -32.35
C VAL A 734 19.48 26.75 -31.81
N LYS A 735 18.80 27.55 -32.62
CA LYS A 735 18.41 28.94 -32.29
C LYS A 735 16.94 29.04 -31.88
N ASP A 736 16.07 28.31 -32.56
CA ASP A 736 14.63 28.29 -32.34
C ASP A 736 14.24 27.06 -31.51
N TRP A 737 14.27 27.22 -30.19
CA TRP A 737 13.84 26.19 -29.23
C TRP A 737 12.31 26.18 -29.08
N ASN A 738 11.72 25.01 -28.85
CA ASN A 738 10.28 24.93 -28.54
C ASN A 738 9.99 25.65 -27.22
N GLU A 739 8.81 26.29 -27.12
CA GLU A 739 8.38 26.93 -25.88
C GLU A 739 8.28 25.92 -24.72
N PRO A 740 8.65 26.30 -23.48
CA PRO A 740 8.56 25.43 -22.32
C PRO A 740 7.15 24.90 -22.09
N VAL A 741 7.01 23.59 -21.94
CA VAL A 741 5.70 22.94 -21.77
C VAL A 741 5.48 22.57 -20.31
N THR A 742 4.36 23.00 -19.74
CA THR A 742 3.98 22.60 -18.37
C THR A 742 3.19 21.29 -18.39
N ARG A 743 3.63 20.29 -17.63
CA ARG A 743 2.90 19.03 -17.41
C ARG A 743 2.85 18.73 -15.91
N GLY A 744 1.66 18.86 -15.32
CA GLY A 744 1.50 18.75 -13.87
C GLY A 744 2.23 19.90 -13.14
N LYS A 745 3.05 19.58 -12.14
CA LYS A 745 3.84 20.56 -11.36
C LYS A 745 5.24 20.85 -11.93
N ARG A 746 5.58 20.33 -13.11
CA ARG A 746 6.92 20.49 -13.72
C ARG A 746 6.83 21.25 -15.03
N VAL A 747 7.78 22.17 -15.22
CA VAL A 747 8.03 22.88 -16.48
C VAL A 747 9.14 22.14 -17.21
N TYR A 748 8.90 21.77 -18.47
CA TYR A 748 9.88 21.12 -19.32
C TYR A 748 10.40 22.13 -20.33
N ASP A 749 11.67 22.50 -20.18
CA ASP A 749 12.39 23.43 -21.05
C ASP A 749 13.60 22.69 -21.64
N ASP A 750 13.56 22.45 -22.95
CA ASP A 750 14.60 21.71 -23.67
C ASP A 750 15.96 22.43 -23.63
N ARG A 751 15.95 23.77 -23.68
CA ARG A 751 17.18 24.59 -23.65
C ARG A 751 17.82 24.53 -22.27
N ALA A 752 17.02 24.73 -21.21
CA ALA A 752 17.50 24.63 -19.84
C ALA A 752 17.99 23.21 -19.51
N PHE A 753 17.33 22.18 -20.07
CA PHE A 753 17.73 20.80 -19.90
C PHE A 753 19.09 20.50 -20.54
N VAL A 754 19.31 20.92 -21.80
CA VAL A 754 20.59 20.78 -22.52
C VAL A 754 21.72 21.49 -21.77
N GLN A 755 21.48 22.71 -21.29
CA GLN A 755 22.46 23.45 -20.49
C GLN A 755 22.82 22.70 -19.19
N SER A 756 21.84 22.10 -18.51
CA SER A 756 22.13 21.29 -17.32
C SER A 756 22.95 20.03 -17.62
N LEU A 757 22.77 19.42 -18.80
CA LEU A 757 23.56 18.26 -19.22
C LEU A 757 24.99 18.67 -19.58
N GLU A 758 25.20 19.84 -20.16
CA GLU A 758 26.53 20.39 -20.43
C GLU A 758 27.30 20.72 -19.14
N GLU A 759 26.64 21.36 -18.18
CA GLU A 759 27.20 21.62 -16.84
C GLU A 759 27.52 20.30 -16.13
N GLN A 760 26.64 19.31 -16.23
CA GLN A 760 26.86 17.99 -15.65
C GLN A 760 28.02 17.25 -16.32
N LEU A 761 28.15 17.29 -17.65
CA LEU A 761 29.25 16.67 -18.37
C LEU A 761 30.58 17.34 -18.01
N THR A 762 30.56 18.67 -17.82
CA THR A 762 31.75 19.43 -17.39
C THR A 762 32.13 19.12 -15.94
N ALA A 763 31.16 18.98 -15.03
CA ALA A 763 31.41 18.73 -13.61
C ALA A 763 31.71 17.26 -13.27
N ARG A 764 31.04 16.31 -13.93
CA ARG A 764 31.10 14.87 -13.60
C ARG A 764 31.80 14.02 -14.67
N LYS A 765 32.13 14.59 -15.83
CA LYS A 765 32.84 13.95 -16.95
C LYS A 765 32.10 12.78 -17.63
N PHE A 766 30.82 12.55 -17.37
CA PHE A 766 29.98 11.59 -18.13
C PHE A 766 28.47 11.88 -18.01
N LEU A 767 27.69 11.33 -18.94
CA LEU A 767 26.21 11.29 -18.88
C LEU A 767 25.72 9.84 -18.71
N THR A 768 24.55 9.66 -18.08
CA THR A 768 23.89 8.33 -18.03
C THR A 768 23.31 7.95 -19.39
N GLU A 769 23.12 6.65 -19.67
CA GLU A 769 22.48 6.18 -20.92
C GLU A 769 21.08 6.78 -21.13
N ARG A 770 20.33 7.02 -20.06
CA ARG A 770 19.03 7.71 -20.14
C ARG A 770 19.17 9.17 -20.56
N GLN A 771 20.19 9.87 -20.07
CA GLN A 771 20.47 11.25 -20.45
C GLN A 771 21.00 11.34 -21.87
N PHE A 772 21.87 10.41 -22.28
CA PHE A 772 22.36 10.31 -23.65
C PHE A 772 21.27 9.94 -24.64
N ALA A 773 20.37 9.02 -24.28
CA ALA A 773 19.17 8.72 -25.07
C ALA A 773 18.21 9.91 -25.18
N ALA A 774 18.09 10.73 -24.12
CA ALA A 774 17.33 11.98 -24.18
C ALA A 774 17.98 13.00 -25.12
N LEU A 775 19.31 13.11 -25.09
CA LEU A 775 20.10 13.97 -25.97
C LEU A 775 19.90 13.58 -27.45
N LYS A 776 19.97 12.28 -27.78
CA LYS A 776 19.66 11.75 -29.11
C LYS A 776 18.26 12.12 -29.59
N ARG A 777 17.25 12.06 -28.70
CA ARG A 777 15.87 12.46 -29.03
C ARG A 777 15.74 13.96 -29.28
N LEU A 778 16.48 14.79 -28.55
CA LEU A 778 16.50 16.24 -28.77
C LEU A 778 17.14 16.59 -30.12
N VAL A 779 18.27 15.96 -30.45
CA VAL A 779 18.91 16.11 -31.76
C VAL A 779 17.94 15.73 -32.89
N ALA A 780 17.16 14.65 -32.73
CA ALA A 780 16.12 14.27 -33.69
C ALA A 780 14.95 15.28 -33.76
N GLY A 781 14.59 15.87 -32.61
CA GLY A 781 13.53 16.87 -32.48
C GLY A 781 13.86 18.20 -33.16
N TYR A 782 15.13 18.61 -33.10
CA TYR A 782 15.63 19.86 -33.68
C TYR A 782 16.43 19.66 -34.99
N ARG A 783 16.29 18.50 -35.64
CA ARG A 783 17.08 18.09 -36.83
C ARG A 783 17.23 19.13 -37.94
N ALA A 784 16.23 19.99 -38.16
CA ALA A 784 16.27 21.03 -39.19
C ALA A 784 17.29 22.15 -38.89
N GLN A 785 17.72 22.27 -37.63
CA GLN A 785 18.65 23.28 -37.13
C GLN A 785 20.00 22.69 -36.70
N VAL A 786 20.16 21.36 -36.76
CA VAL A 786 21.39 20.66 -36.32
C VAL A 786 22.31 20.42 -37.52
N PRO A 787 23.50 21.05 -37.59
CA PRO A 787 24.49 20.80 -38.64
C PRO A 787 24.96 19.35 -38.60
N GLY A 788 25.12 18.73 -39.78
CA GLY A 788 25.62 17.34 -39.86
C GLY A 788 24.65 16.27 -39.32
N TYR A 789 23.36 16.58 -39.17
CA TYR A 789 22.37 15.67 -38.58
C TYR A 789 22.36 14.27 -39.20
N VAL A 790 22.48 14.15 -40.54
CA VAL A 790 22.44 12.85 -41.23
C VAL A 790 23.59 11.94 -40.78
N GLU A 791 24.79 12.50 -40.64
CA GLU A 791 25.99 11.78 -40.19
C GLU A 791 25.91 11.44 -38.70
N LEU A 792 25.44 12.37 -37.87
CA LEU A 792 25.21 12.14 -36.43
C LEU A 792 24.14 11.07 -36.20
N ALA A 793 23.07 11.07 -37.00
CA ALA A 793 21.98 10.11 -36.89
C ALA A 793 22.44 8.71 -37.28
N ALA A 794 23.24 8.58 -38.33
CA ALA A 794 23.86 7.32 -38.74
C ALA A 794 24.86 6.82 -37.69
N LYS A 795 25.75 7.70 -37.19
CA LYS A 795 26.79 7.36 -36.22
C LYS A 795 26.22 6.91 -34.86
N TYR A 796 25.16 7.56 -34.37
CA TYR A 796 24.64 7.32 -33.01
C TYR A 796 23.28 6.58 -32.98
N GLY A 797 22.80 6.07 -34.12
CA GLY A 797 21.57 5.30 -34.22
C GLY A 797 20.32 6.11 -33.82
N ILE A 798 20.26 7.38 -34.22
CA ILE A 798 19.15 8.28 -33.88
C ILE A 798 17.94 7.93 -34.75
N LYS A 799 16.90 7.35 -34.14
CA LYS A 799 15.64 7.02 -34.82
C LYS A 799 14.76 8.26 -34.96
N GLU A 800 14.15 8.44 -36.12
CA GLU A 800 13.19 9.52 -36.34
C GLU A 800 12.00 9.43 -35.35
N PRO A 801 11.59 10.53 -34.71
CA PRO A 801 10.40 10.53 -33.87
C PRO A 801 9.14 10.39 -34.74
N ALA A 802 8.22 9.51 -34.33
CA ALA A 802 6.94 9.33 -35.02
C ALA A 802 6.18 10.67 -35.14
N LYS A 803 5.63 10.96 -36.33
CA LYS A 803 4.85 12.19 -36.63
C LYS A 803 3.83 12.45 -35.52
N ARG A 804 4.00 13.54 -34.76
CA ARG A 804 2.95 14.07 -33.87
C ARG A 804 1.78 14.55 -34.74
N ALA A 805 0.61 13.95 -34.57
CA ALA A 805 -0.63 14.45 -35.17
C ALA A 805 -0.92 15.86 -34.64
N ALA A 806 -1.01 16.83 -35.54
CA ALA A 806 -1.38 18.20 -35.23
C ALA A 806 -2.84 18.25 -34.74
N LYS A 807 -3.05 18.39 -33.42
CA LYS A 807 -4.35 18.75 -32.86
C LYS A 807 -4.48 20.27 -32.77
N GLY A 808 -4.91 20.84 -33.89
CA GLY A 808 -5.93 21.90 -34.00
C GLY A 808 -5.77 23.17 -33.18
N ALA A 809 -5.17 24.19 -33.79
CA ALA A 809 -5.62 25.57 -33.64
C ALA A 809 -6.93 25.75 -34.42
N LYS A 810 -8.05 25.98 -33.73
CA LYS A 810 -9.23 26.78 -34.17
C LYS A 810 -10.36 26.65 -33.14
N ARG A 811 -10.59 27.72 -32.38
CA ARG A 811 -11.93 28.26 -32.06
C ARG A 811 -11.78 29.55 -31.26
N THR A 812 -11.65 30.66 -31.99
CA THR A 812 -12.01 31.99 -31.50
C THR A 812 -13.52 32.20 -31.67
N SER A 813 -14.11 32.76 -30.60
CA SER A 813 -15.27 33.68 -30.56
C SER A 813 -16.59 33.35 -31.28
N LYS A 814 -17.64 33.15 -30.47
CA LYS A 814 -19.02 33.70 -30.58
C LYS A 814 -19.91 32.89 -29.61
N LYS A 815 -20.84 33.41 -28.83
CA LYS A 815 -21.32 34.75 -28.45
C LYS A 815 -22.50 34.48 -27.47
N LYS A 816 -22.67 35.27 -26.42
CA LYS A 816 -23.95 35.72 -25.81
C LYS A 816 -23.56 36.64 -24.66
N GLU A 817 -23.63 37.96 -24.90
CA GLU A 817 -24.77 38.84 -24.57
C GLU A 817 -24.95 39.01 -23.07
#